data_AF-A0A928TFN7-F1
#
_entry.id   AF-A0A928TFN7-F1
#
_cell.length_a   1.000
_cell.length_b   1.000
_cell.length_c   1.000
_cell.angle_alpha   90.00
_cell.angle_beta   90.00
_cell.angle_gamma   90.00
#
_symmetry.space_group_name_H-M   'P 1'
#
loop_
_entity.id
_entity.type
_entity.pdbx_description
1 polymer ?
#
loop_
_entity_poly.entity_id
_entity_poly.type
_entity_poly.pdbx_seq_one_letter_code
_entity_poly.pdbx_strand_id
1 'polypeptide(L)'
;MTQGQAGHLQDAFASVLSAPDPGAAPAGLLGIEHEYSLFRDGQPFDFREAIHCLPIPGRRLDPGDANAYRLPSGIALTADGAEAEVASPPIPVRPGFAARTQHWAANAAGELRGLLPAGVQQQGFSTHISVSVPTAVADKAARLYAVTFAPALGLVLDRPESHGVYIRPRPGRLELCGEFVAGPRLGAVAAFAVGSARACALAAAGHRPRSSLPPKLAIEVLPGVERFGYRVRRDAPGFDLYAAGRSAMMRRGDGGEVAAGEMLLLAWQVALETLAGRSSPDDVDVMNRIAAGELPLGIEERDPPALPTSGHFGAGGQRPCEGAVLQARARPGMRIEAILATWDFTVFRVAGPGRSAFACIPRHSLARFLVLLEAGHLDEVLGRYLAGPGAGRILASHEQTAGAGLYDAVADPAQLLAPEREPLGDPGTGLRTGKQERTRPGKAGRPGKRFLPPLPPASAEPGELSPAPEPLPPQAPSLPGETVAPVPAAPAFSIPFVGGVIAAVVAVGLVASIVLTQGGGDENSPTPTRAGEVATEAPTRASVTETAPPARTPTPTNEPTSAVGAGTGSPSPTPSPEPTPTRQLDPTPTPTNPAAVPTETRPAPTPTATKSPAPTPSPTTVHPTATRPPTATPTRPVDDVPPPPPPPPPPPPPPPPTPTCPPGTTC
;
A
#
# COMPACT_ATOMS: atom_id res chain seq x y z
N MET A 1 17.65 34.41 28.12
CA MET A 1 17.22 34.49 26.71
C MET A 1 15.81 35.02 26.71
N THR A 2 15.54 36.10 25.98
CA THR A 2 14.18 36.61 25.82
C THR A 2 13.42 35.74 24.82
N GLN A 3 12.08 35.79 24.84
CA GLN A 3 11.25 35.06 23.87
C GLN A 3 11.63 35.39 22.41
N GLY A 4 12.04 36.63 22.13
CA GLY A 4 12.53 37.05 20.81
C GLY A 4 13.84 36.38 20.38
N GLN A 5 14.78 36.19 21.31
CA GLN A 5 16.04 35.49 21.00
C GLN A 5 15.81 34.01 20.67
N ALA A 6 14.87 33.34 21.36
CA ALA A 6 14.49 31.96 21.04
C ALA A 6 13.81 31.86 19.66
N GLY A 7 12.98 32.86 19.30
CA GLY A 7 12.40 33.00 17.96
C GLY A 7 13.47 33.12 16.86
N HIS A 8 14.47 33.97 17.05
CA HIS A 8 15.56 34.11 16.06
C HIS A 8 16.36 32.83 15.84
N LEU A 9 16.64 32.05 16.90
CA LEU A 9 17.31 30.76 16.76
C LEU A 9 16.45 29.73 16.02
N GLN A 10 15.13 29.72 16.28
CA GLN A 10 14.17 28.89 15.57
C GLN A 10 14.17 29.21 14.06
N ASP A 11 14.10 30.49 13.71
CA ASP A 11 14.08 30.92 12.31
C ASP A 11 15.40 30.61 11.60
N ALA A 12 16.54 30.81 12.28
CA ALA A 12 17.85 30.42 11.76
C ALA A 12 17.95 28.91 11.52
N PHE A 13 17.49 28.10 12.49
CA PHE A 13 17.48 26.65 12.38
C PHE A 13 16.60 26.17 11.21
N ALA A 14 15.37 26.68 11.11
CA ALA A 14 14.43 26.34 10.05
C ALA A 14 14.93 26.79 8.67
N SER A 15 15.48 28.00 8.57
CA SER A 15 16.03 28.55 7.32
C SER A 15 17.18 27.69 6.78
N VAL A 16 18.11 27.29 7.64
CA VAL A 16 19.25 26.44 7.26
C VAL A 16 18.80 25.07 6.76
N LEU A 17 17.69 24.54 7.27
CA LEU A 17 17.16 23.22 6.93
C LEU A 17 16.13 23.21 5.79
N SER A 18 15.67 24.37 5.35
CA SER A 18 14.65 24.49 4.31
C SER A 18 15.07 23.75 3.04
N ALA A 19 14.23 22.80 2.61
CA ALA A 19 14.43 22.01 1.40
C ALA A 19 13.08 21.86 0.68
N PRO A 20 13.06 21.79 -0.67
CA PRO A 20 11.82 21.53 -1.40
C PRO A 20 11.26 20.16 -1.02
N ASP A 21 9.95 20.09 -0.77
CA ASP A 21 9.29 18.82 -0.48
C ASP A 21 8.94 18.08 -1.79
N PRO A 22 9.60 16.95 -2.13
CA PRO A 22 9.25 16.17 -3.31
C PRO A 22 7.82 15.60 -3.22
N GLY A 23 7.25 15.46 -2.02
CA GLY A 23 5.89 15.00 -1.77
C GLY A 23 4.82 16.05 -2.04
N ALA A 24 5.19 17.33 -2.15
CA ALA A 24 4.25 18.41 -2.46
C ALA A 24 3.67 18.28 -3.89
N ALA A 25 4.44 17.69 -4.81
CA ALA A 25 3.93 17.33 -6.12
C ALA A 25 3.01 16.10 -6.03
N PRO A 26 1.82 16.11 -6.66
CA PRO A 26 0.98 14.93 -6.77
C PRO A 26 1.76 13.75 -7.37
N ALA A 27 1.74 12.62 -6.67
CA ALA A 27 2.49 11.40 -6.96
C ALA A 27 4.00 11.62 -7.12
N GLY A 28 4.59 12.50 -6.31
CA GLY A 28 6.04 12.66 -6.20
C GLY A 28 6.73 11.55 -5.41
N LEU A 29 5.97 10.83 -4.58
CA LEU A 29 6.46 9.72 -3.76
C LEU A 29 5.55 8.51 -3.84
N LEU A 30 6.16 7.36 -3.59
CA LEU A 30 5.56 6.04 -3.53
C LEU A 30 6.04 5.34 -2.26
N GLY A 31 5.18 4.64 -1.55
CA GLY A 31 5.54 3.71 -0.48
C GLY A 31 4.90 2.36 -0.75
N ILE A 32 5.58 1.28 -0.36
CA ILE A 32 5.03 -0.07 -0.41
C ILE A 32 5.02 -0.70 0.97
N GLU A 33 3.95 -1.42 1.26
CA GLU A 33 3.80 -2.25 2.45
C GLU A 33 3.39 -3.65 1.99
N HIS A 34 4.03 -4.67 2.54
CA HIS A 34 3.66 -6.07 2.32
C HIS A 34 3.28 -6.70 3.65
N GLU A 35 2.10 -7.33 3.66
CA GLU A 35 1.71 -8.21 4.75
C GLU A 35 2.05 -9.67 4.40
N TYR A 36 2.44 -10.43 5.41
CA TYR A 36 2.77 -11.84 5.32
C TYR A 36 2.05 -12.64 6.40
N SER A 37 1.32 -13.68 5.96
CA SER A 37 0.89 -14.74 6.86
C SER A 37 2.09 -15.61 7.20
N LEU A 38 2.23 -15.97 8.47
CA LEU A 38 3.31 -16.82 8.96
C LEU A 38 2.76 -18.15 9.46
N PHE A 39 3.51 -19.22 9.23
CA PHE A 39 3.12 -20.57 9.64
C PHE A 39 4.30 -21.33 10.24
N ARG A 40 4.06 -22.13 11.27
CA ARG A 40 5.02 -23.11 11.80
C ARG A 40 4.36 -24.48 11.78
N ASP A 41 4.98 -25.44 11.12
CA ASP A 41 4.44 -26.81 10.99
C ASP A 41 2.99 -26.83 10.47
N GLY A 42 2.69 -25.93 9.52
CA GLY A 42 1.36 -25.75 8.93
C GLY A 42 0.34 -25.03 9.82
N GLN A 43 0.68 -24.66 11.05
CA GLN A 43 -0.19 -23.89 11.95
C GLN A 43 0.11 -22.39 11.85
N PRO A 44 -0.90 -21.51 11.94
CA PRO A 44 -0.70 -20.06 11.97
C PRO A 44 0.25 -19.66 13.11
N PHE A 45 1.19 -18.77 12.80
CA PHE A 45 2.14 -18.19 13.74
C PHE A 45 1.79 -16.71 13.94
N ASP A 46 1.30 -16.34 15.13
CA ASP A 46 0.91 -14.96 15.45
C ASP A 46 2.16 -14.06 15.59
N PHE A 47 2.39 -13.22 14.58
CA PHE A 47 3.55 -12.34 14.57
C PHE A 47 3.48 -11.22 15.61
N ARG A 48 2.28 -10.76 15.99
CA ARG A 48 2.12 -9.71 17.01
C ARG A 48 2.63 -10.18 18.37
N GLU A 49 2.44 -11.45 18.70
CA GLU A 49 2.99 -12.01 19.95
C GLU A 49 4.51 -12.22 19.83
N ALA A 50 4.99 -12.62 18.65
CA ALA A 50 6.38 -12.98 18.44
C ALA A 50 7.33 -11.78 18.29
N ILE A 51 6.89 -10.68 17.67
CA ILE A 51 7.74 -9.56 17.23
C ILE A 51 8.61 -8.97 18.35
N HIS A 52 8.13 -8.97 19.61
CA HIS A 52 8.87 -8.43 20.75
C HIS A 52 9.93 -9.38 21.33
N CYS A 53 9.92 -10.65 20.92
CA CYS A 53 10.91 -11.65 21.32
C CYS A 53 11.95 -11.92 20.24
N LEU A 54 11.81 -11.31 19.05
CA LEU A 54 12.78 -11.45 17.97
C LEU A 54 13.99 -10.54 18.19
N PRO A 55 15.19 -10.94 17.73
CA PRO A 55 16.41 -10.14 17.83
C PRO A 55 16.43 -9.03 16.77
N ILE A 56 15.42 -8.15 16.78
CA ILE A 56 15.24 -7.11 15.77
C ILE A 56 16.33 -6.04 15.95
N PRO A 57 17.19 -5.78 14.94
CA PRO A 57 18.27 -4.79 15.05
C PRO A 57 17.75 -3.35 14.89
N GLY A 58 16.57 -3.04 15.42
CA GLY A 58 15.83 -1.80 15.21
C GLY A 58 15.37 -1.14 16.49
N ARG A 59 14.69 0.01 16.37
CA ARG A 59 14.12 0.75 17.51
C ARG A 59 12.64 1.02 17.29
N ARG A 60 11.85 0.93 18.37
CA ARG A 60 10.43 1.33 18.38
C ARG A 60 10.33 2.85 18.49
N LEU A 61 10.25 3.50 17.35
CA LEU A 61 10.23 4.97 17.24
C LEU A 61 8.91 5.51 16.68
N ASP A 62 8.01 4.66 16.19
CA ASP A 62 6.75 5.11 15.62
C ASP A 62 5.71 5.35 16.72
N PRO A 63 5.19 6.58 16.91
CA PRO A 63 4.17 6.84 17.91
C PRO A 63 2.79 6.32 17.52
N GLY A 64 2.55 5.98 16.24
CA GLY A 64 1.26 5.52 15.74
C GLY A 64 1.05 4.02 15.81
N ASP A 65 2.14 3.27 15.99
CA ASP A 65 2.14 1.81 16.01
C ASP A 65 3.14 1.29 17.05
N ALA A 66 2.60 0.77 18.15
CA ALA A 66 3.41 0.19 19.20
C ALA A 66 4.23 -1.02 18.72
N ASN A 67 3.81 -1.73 17.68
CA ASN A 67 4.54 -2.89 17.19
C ASN A 67 5.66 -2.51 16.21
N ALA A 68 5.71 -1.25 15.74
CA ALA A 68 6.61 -0.87 14.67
C ALA A 68 8.07 -0.66 15.15
N TYR A 69 8.98 -1.40 14.54
CA TYR A 69 10.42 -1.23 14.62
C TYR A 69 10.94 -0.57 13.36
N ARG A 70 11.72 0.50 13.52
CA ARG A 70 12.54 1.09 12.47
C ARG A 70 13.85 0.31 12.37
N LEU A 71 14.14 -0.26 11.21
CA LEU A 71 15.32 -1.08 10.95
C LEU A 71 16.49 -0.22 10.41
N PRO A 72 17.76 -0.67 10.53
CA PRO A 72 18.92 0.08 10.03
C PRO A 72 18.93 0.26 8.52
N SER A 73 18.19 -0.59 7.79
CA SER A 73 17.92 -0.47 6.37
C SER A 73 16.98 0.67 6.01
N GLY A 74 16.28 1.26 6.98
CA GLY A 74 15.23 2.25 6.79
C GLY A 74 13.83 1.64 6.63
N ILE A 75 13.69 0.32 6.55
CA ILE A 75 12.38 -0.38 6.55
C ILE A 75 11.72 -0.24 7.94
N ALA A 76 10.39 -0.15 7.95
CA ALA A 76 9.61 -0.39 9.16
C ALA A 76 9.09 -1.83 9.16
N LEU A 77 9.26 -2.53 10.27
CA LEU A 77 8.72 -3.86 10.54
C LEU A 77 7.68 -3.75 11.65
N THR A 78 6.46 -4.21 11.41
CA THR A 78 5.36 -4.17 12.37
C THR A 78 4.48 -5.43 12.27
N ALA A 79 3.43 -5.48 13.07
CA ALA A 79 2.37 -6.48 12.99
C ALA A 79 1.02 -5.82 12.64
N ASP A 80 0.25 -6.44 11.73
CA ASP A 80 -1.11 -6.03 11.37
C ASP A 80 -2.16 -7.05 11.76
N GLY A 81 -2.35 -7.23 13.07
CA GLY A 81 -3.04 -8.40 13.60
C GLY A 81 -2.03 -9.52 13.78
N ALA A 82 -2.32 -10.71 13.26
CA ALA A 82 -1.39 -11.85 13.35
C ALA A 82 -0.33 -11.83 12.24
N GLU A 83 -0.57 -11.06 11.18
CA GLU A 83 0.28 -10.96 10.01
C GLU A 83 1.50 -10.05 10.28
N ALA A 84 2.65 -10.41 9.71
CA ALA A 84 3.84 -9.56 9.70
C ALA A 84 3.72 -8.52 8.59
N GLU A 85 4.01 -7.26 8.89
CA GLU A 85 3.95 -6.17 7.91
C GLU A 85 5.33 -5.52 7.80
N VAL A 86 5.80 -5.34 6.57
CA VAL A 86 7.03 -4.58 6.28
C VAL A 86 6.72 -3.43 5.34
N ALA A 87 7.20 -2.24 5.66
CA ALA A 87 6.97 -1.03 4.89
C ALA A 87 8.30 -0.40 4.44
N SER A 88 8.37 -0.03 3.16
CA SER A 88 9.51 0.70 2.61
C SER A 88 9.55 2.13 3.12
N PRO A 89 10.72 2.78 3.16
CA PRO A 89 10.76 4.24 3.19
C PRO A 89 10.10 4.82 1.93
N PRO A 90 9.70 6.11 1.94
CA PRO A 90 9.18 6.79 0.76
C PRO A 90 10.18 6.78 -0.41
N ILE A 91 9.74 6.23 -1.53
CA ILE A 91 10.49 6.08 -2.77
C ILE A 91 10.19 7.27 -3.68
N PRO A 92 11.20 8.08 -4.08
CA PRO A 92 11.00 9.13 -5.06
C PRO A 92 10.57 8.59 -6.43
N VAL A 93 9.49 9.18 -6.97
CA VAL A 93 8.98 8.89 -8.31
C VAL A 93 9.80 9.67 -9.33
N ARG A 94 10.81 9.01 -9.88
CA ARG A 94 11.73 9.45 -10.93
C ARG A 94 12.15 8.21 -11.74
N PRO A 95 12.71 8.35 -12.96
CA PRO A 95 13.12 7.20 -13.77
C PRO A 95 13.85 6.09 -12.97
N GLY A 96 13.44 4.84 -13.18
CA GLY A 96 13.87 3.64 -12.47
C GLY A 96 13.15 3.38 -11.13
N PHE A 97 12.02 4.06 -10.85
CA PHE A 97 11.32 3.86 -9.58
C PHE A 97 10.69 2.47 -9.45
N ALA A 98 10.24 1.85 -10.54
CA ALA A 98 9.64 0.53 -10.50
C ALA A 98 10.66 -0.52 -10.03
N ALA A 99 11.88 -0.48 -10.55
CA ALA A 99 12.97 -1.36 -10.12
C ALA A 99 13.36 -1.11 -8.65
N ARG A 100 13.41 0.16 -8.21
CA ARG A 100 13.66 0.50 -6.79
C ARG A 100 12.55 -0.03 -5.88
N THR A 101 11.29 0.03 -6.30
CA THR A 101 10.16 -0.53 -5.55
C THR A 101 10.28 -2.04 -5.37
N GLN A 102 10.60 -2.76 -6.46
CA GLN A 102 10.84 -4.20 -6.41
C GLN A 102 11.99 -4.54 -5.46
N HIS A 103 13.08 -3.77 -5.54
CA HIS A 103 14.24 -3.95 -4.69
C HIS A 103 13.91 -3.74 -3.21
N TRP A 104 13.16 -2.68 -2.88
CA TRP A 104 12.71 -2.42 -1.52
C TRP A 104 11.84 -3.56 -0.95
N ALA A 105 10.88 -4.03 -1.74
CA ALA A 105 10.05 -5.16 -1.35
C ALA A 105 10.87 -6.44 -1.13
N ALA A 106 11.85 -6.70 -1.99
CA ALA A 106 12.75 -7.84 -1.89
C ALA A 106 13.64 -7.79 -0.64
N ASN A 107 14.22 -6.61 -0.36
CA ASN A 107 15.03 -6.40 0.83
C ASN A 107 14.18 -6.56 2.10
N ALA A 108 12.98 -5.99 2.12
CA ALA A 108 12.07 -6.08 3.25
C ALA A 108 11.62 -7.53 3.55
N ALA A 109 11.29 -8.31 2.51
CA ALA A 109 11.01 -9.73 2.65
C ALA A 109 12.21 -10.52 3.16
N GLY A 110 13.42 -10.21 2.66
CA GLY A 110 14.67 -10.82 3.09
C GLY A 110 14.99 -10.56 4.56
N GLU A 111 14.83 -9.31 5.00
CA GLU A 111 15.03 -8.92 6.40
C GLU A 111 14.04 -9.60 7.34
N LEU A 112 12.74 -9.63 6.98
CA LEU A 112 11.75 -10.38 7.74
C LEU A 112 12.17 -11.85 7.85
N ARG A 113 12.47 -12.50 6.73
CA ARG A 113 12.88 -13.92 6.69
C ARG A 113 14.09 -14.20 7.56
N GLY A 114 15.08 -13.30 7.58
CA GLY A 114 16.27 -13.42 8.42
C GLY A 114 16.00 -13.29 9.93
N LEU A 115 14.89 -12.68 10.31
CA LEU A 115 14.46 -12.53 11.70
C LEU A 115 13.55 -13.68 12.18
N LEU A 116 12.92 -14.41 11.26
CA LEU A 116 11.99 -15.47 11.62
C LEU A 116 12.72 -16.68 12.23
N PRO A 117 12.17 -17.29 13.29
CA PRO A 117 12.72 -18.53 13.84
C PRO A 117 12.74 -19.66 12.80
N ALA A 118 13.66 -20.61 12.97
CA ALA A 118 13.71 -21.81 12.14
C ALA A 118 12.35 -22.54 12.10
N GLY A 119 11.97 -23.03 10.91
CA GLY A 119 10.69 -23.71 10.69
C GLY A 119 9.48 -22.79 10.50
N VAL A 120 9.62 -21.47 10.69
CA VAL A 120 8.55 -20.52 10.35
C VAL A 120 8.61 -20.20 8.86
N GLN A 121 7.53 -20.52 8.16
CA GLN A 121 7.32 -20.21 6.75
C GLN A 121 6.58 -18.90 6.60
N GLN A 122 6.95 -18.16 5.55
CA GLN A 122 6.35 -16.89 5.16
C GLN A 122 5.49 -17.10 3.92
N GLN A 123 4.30 -16.51 3.88
CA GLN A 123 3.42 -16.49 2.71
C GLN A 123 2.91 -15.06 2.49
N GLY A 124 3.01 -14.56 1.26
CA GLY A 124 2.47 -13.25 0.89
C GLY A 124 0.96 -13.17 1.14
N PHE A 125 0.50 -12.09 1.78
CA PHE A 125 -0.90 -11.88 2.13
C PHE A 125 -1.53 -10.72 1.36
N SER A 126 -1.00 -9.50 1.51
CA SER A 126 -1.50 -8.31 0.81
C SER A 126 -0.35 -7.39 0.39
N THR A 127 -0.65 -6.51 -0.57
CA THR A 127 0.23 -5.38 -0.94
C THR A 127 -0.55 -4.09 -0.80
N HIS A 128 0.03 -3.12 -0.07
CA HIS A 128 -0.46 -1.75 0.02
C HIS A 128 0.50 -0.82 -0.72
N ILE A 129 -0.07 0.01 -1.59
CA ILE A 129 0.67 0.98 -2.38
C ILE A 129 0.19 2.37 -2.00
N SER A 130 1.08 3.13 -1.37
CA SER A 130 0.84 4.50 -0.92
C SER A 130 1.42 5.47 -1.95
N VAL A 131 0.59 6.31 -2.58
CA VAL A 131 1.04 7.34 -3.54
C VAL A 131 0.79 8.72 -2.96
N SER A 132 1.79 9.60 -2.94
CA SER A 132 1.60 10.95 -2.37
C SER A 132 0.54 11.75 -3.13
N VAL A 133 -0.39 12.36 -2.40
CA VAL A 133 -1.48 13.17 -2.95
C VAL A 133 -1.75 14.30 -1.95
N PRO A 134 -1.92 15.56 -2.40
CA PRO A 134 -2.21 16.64 -1.46
C PRO A 134 -3.46 16.34 -0.62
N THR A 135 -3.37 16.50 0.70
CA THR A 135 -4.45 16.19 1.65
C THR A 135 -5.78 16.82 1.24
N ALA A 136 -5.73 18.07 0.76
CA ALA A 136 -6.91 18.83 0.33
C ALA A 136 -7.71 18.17 -0.81
N VAL A 137 -7.10 17.27 -1.59
CA VAL A 137 -7.76 16.59 -2.72
C VAL A 137 -7.85 15.08 -2.56
N ALA A 138 -7.32 14.51 -1.47
CA ALA A 138 -7.20 13.06 -1.28
C ALA A 138 -8.54 12.33 -1.38
N ASP A 139 -9.59 12.80 -0.68
CA ASP A 139 -10.92 12.16 -0.73
C ASP A 139 -11.53 12.18 -2.13
N LYS A 140 -11.45 13.34 -2.78
CA LYS A 140 -12.01 13.54 -4.12
C LYS A 140 -11.25 12.68 -5.14
N ALA A 141 -9.93 12.57 -4.99
CA ALA A 141 -9.10 11.68 -5.78
C ALA A 141 -9.46 10.21 -5.53
N ALA A 142 -9.62 9.78 -4.27
CA ALA A 142 -10.02 8.43 -3.91
C ALA A 142 -11.38 8.04 -4.51
N ARG A 143 -12.37 8.94 -4.42
CA ARG A 143 -13.70 8.71 -5.01
C ARG A 143 -13.64 8.60 -6.53
N LEU A 144 -12.86 9.46 -7.19
CA LEU A 144 -12.65 9.38 -8.64
C LEU A 144 -11.99 8.05 -9.01
N TYR A 145 -10.93 7.68 -8.28
CA TYR A 145 -10.19 6.43 -8.51
C TYR A 145 -11.10 5.22 -8.40
N ALA A 146 -11.93 5.14 -7.35
CA ALA A 146 -12.85 4.04 -7.11
C ALA A 146 -13.78 3.76 -8.30
N VAL A 147 -14.27 4.81 -8.99
CA VAL A 147 -15.23 4.67 -10.11
C VAL A 147 -14.60 4.72 -11.50
N THR A 148 -13.28 4.85 -11.62
CA THR A 148 -12.58 4.95 -12.92
C THR A 148 -11.41 3.99 -13.06
N PHE A 149 -10.57 3.82 -12.04
CA PHE A 149 -9.35 3.02 -12.12
C PHE A 149 -9.42 1.73 -11.31
N ALA A 150 -10.26 1.64 -10.28
CA ALA A 150 -10.24 0.50 -9.34
C ALA A 150 -10.50 -0.87 -9.99
N PRO A 151 -11.44 -1.05 -10.94
CA PRO A 151 -11.58 -2.32 -11.64
C PRO A 151 -10.31 -2.72 -12.42
N ALA A 152 -9.70 -1.78 -13.14
CA ALA A 152 -8.44 -2.01 -13.85
C ALA A 152 -7.27 -2.32 -12.88
N LEU A 153 -7.18 -1.63 -11.74
CA LEU A 153 -6.22 -1.97 -10.68
C LEU A 153 -6.41 -3.41 -10.21
N GLY A 154 -7.65 -3.81 -9.92
CA GLY A 154 -7.97 -5.18 -9.51
C GLY A 154 -7.52 -6.23 -10.52
N LEU A 155 -7.74 -6.00 -11.82
CA LEU A 155 -7.27 -6.92 -12.86
C LEU A 155 -5.74 -7.10 -12.85
N VAL A 156 -4.98 -6.04 -12.60
CA VAL A 156 -3.50 -6.08 -12.66
C VAL A 156 -2.89 -6.62 -11.36
N LEU A 157 -3.44 -6.20 -10.22
CA LEU A 157 -2.93 -6.46 -8.86
C LEU A 157 -3.46 -7.77 -8.27
N ASP A 158 -4.77 -8.00 -8.32
CA ASP A 158 -5.42 -9.06 -7.55
C ASP A 158 -5.30 -10.43 -8.21
N ARG A 159 -5.62 -11.46 -7.42
CA ARG A 159 -5.65 -12.88 -7.80
C ARG A 159 -7.10 -13.35 -8.02
N PRO A 160 -7.32 -14.53 -8.66
CA PRO A 160 -8.66 -15.06 -8.90
C PRO A 160 -9.54 -15.15 -7.66
N GLU A 161 -8.95 -15.38 -6.48
CA GLU A 161 -9.67 -15.55 -5.21
C GLU A 161 -9.83 -14.26 -4.39
N SER A 162 -9.32 -13.12 -4.89
CA SER A 162 -9.46 -11.85 -4.19
C SER A 162 -10.92 -11.43 -4.05
N HIS A 163 -11.20 -10.65 -3.00
CA HIS A 163 -12.50 -10.00 -2.79
C HIS A 163 -12.59 -8.60 -3.39
N GLY A 164 -11.54 -8.12 -4.07
CA GLY A 164 -11.44 -6.79 -4.65
C GLY A 164 -10.46 -5.88 -3.91
N VAL A 165 -10.42 -4.63 -4.35
CA VAL A 165 -9.41 -3.64 -3.91
C VAL A 165 -9.99 -2.62 -2.94
N TYR A 166 -9.11 -2.02 -2.13
CA TYR A 166 -9.42 -0.88 -1.27
C TYR A 166 -8.71 0.39 -1.75
N ILE A 167 -9.44 1.50 -1.76
CA ILE A 167 -8.95 2.83 -2.15
C ILE A 167 -9.16 3.76 -0.97
N ARG A 168 -8.09 4.09 -0.25
CA ARG A 168 -8.16 4.74 1.06
C ARG A 168 -7.44 6.08 1.02
N PRO A 169 -8.17 7.21 1.13
CA PRO A 169 -7.51 8.49 1.31
C PRO A 169 -6.86 8.53 2.70
N ARG A 170 -5.63 9.02 2.75
CA ARG A 170 -4.86 9.26 3.97
C ARG A 170 -4.35 10.70 3.94
N PRO A 171 -4.00 11.28 5.09
CA PRO A 171 -3.24 12.52 5.10
C PRO A 171 -2.01 12.40 4.19
N GLY A 172 -1.89 13.30 3.22
CA GLY A 172 -0.76 13.37 2.28
C GLY A 172 -0.65 12.26 1.23
N ARG A 173 -1.56 11.27 1.18
CA ARG A 173 -1.45 10.14 0.23
C ARG A 173 -2.77 9.44 -0.10
N LEU A 174 -2.75 8.67 -1.18
CA LEU A 174 -3.76 7.69 -1.52
C LEU A 174 -3.16 6.28 -1.33
N GLU A 175 -3.78 5.48 -0.48
CA GLU A 175 -3.41 4.09 -0.21
C GLU A 175 -4.29 3.16 -1.04
N LEU A 176 -3.66 2.29 -1.83
CA LEU A 176 -4.30 1.32 -2.72
C LEU A 176 -3.93 -0.08 -2.23
N CYS A 177 -4.91 -0.87 -1.78
CA CYS A 177 -4.67 -2.20 -1.22
C CYS A 177 -5.30 -3.28 -2.10
N GLY A 178 -4.60 -4.40 -2.25
CA GLY A 178 -5.09 -5.62 -2.90
C GLY A 178 -4.31 -6.84 -2.43
N GLU A 179 -4.39 -7.93 -3.20
CA GLU A 179 -3.62 -9.14 -2.92
C GLU A 179 -2.11 -8.92 -3.06
N PHE A 180 -1.35 -9.85 -2.49
CA PHE A 180 0.10 -9.78 -2.52
C PHE A 180 0.66 -9.88 -3.96
N VAL A 181 1.57 -8.96 -4.29
CA VAL A 181 2.29 -8.92 -5.57
C VAL A 181 3.78 -8.65 -5.34
N ALA A 182 4.64 -9.30 -6.13
CA ALA A 182 6.09 -9.16 -6.06
C ALA A 182 6.73 -9.13 -7.45
N GLY A 183 8.05 -8.94 -7.50
CA GLY A 183 8.84 -9.01 -8.73
C GLY A 183 8.42 -8.00 -9.80
N PRO A 184 8.62 -8.30 -11.09
CA PRO A 184 8.32 -7.37 -12.18
C PRO A 184 6.87 -6.85 -12.19
N ARG A 185 5.90 -7.68 -11.77
CA ARG A 185 4.50 -7.27 -11.65
C ARG A 185 4.29 -6.19 -10.59
N LEU A 186 4.99 -6.25 -9.45
CA LEU A 186 4.95 -5.15 -8.46
C LEU A 186 5.44 -3.83 -9.07
N GLY A 187 6.45 -3.87 -9.94
CA GLY A 187 6.88 -2.71 -10.71
C GLY A 187 5.77 -2.16 -11.62
N ALA A 188 5.09 -3.03 -12.36
CA ALA A 188 3.97 -2.65 -13.22
C ALA A 188 2.79 -2.05 -12.44
N VAL A 189 2.39 -2.68 -11.33
CA VAL A 189 1.33 -2.16 -10.45
C VAL A 189 1.74 -0.81 -9.86
N ALA A 190 3.00 -0.66 -9.42
CA ALA A 190 3.50 0.61 -8.92
C ALA A 190 3.43 1.72 -9.99
N ALA A 191 3.80 1.42 -11.23
CA ALA A 191 3.67 2.37 -12.33
C ALA A 191 2.20 2.76 -12.58
N PHE A 192 1.31 1.76 -12.67
CA PHE A 192 -0.13 1.99 -12.84
C PHE A 192 -0.71 2.83 -11.70
N ALA A 193 -0.42 2.48 -10.44
CA ALA A 193 -0.85 3.19 -9.24
C ALA A 193 -0.40 4.66 -9.23
N VAL A 194 0.88 4.92 -9.51
CA VAL A 194 1.44 6.29 -9.52
C VAL A 194 0.76 7.13 -10.61
N GLY A 195 0.68 6.63 -11.83
CA GLY A 195 0.07 7.36 -12.95
C GLY A 195 -1.42 7.63 -12.74
N SER A 196 -2.18 6.62 -12.34
CA SER A 196 -3.63 6.74 -12.10
C SER A 196 -3.95 7.64 -10.90
N ALA A 197 -3.25 7.50 -9.77
CA ALA A 197 -3.43 8.38 -8.61
C ALA A 197 -3.07 9.84 -8.95
N ARG A 198 -2.02 10.07 -9.73
CA ARG A 198 -1.67 11.40 -10.24
C ARG A 198 -2.78 11.98 -11.11
N ALA A 199 -3.35 11.19 -12.03
CA ALA A 199 -4.46 11.62 -12.87
C ALA A 199 -5.69 12.03 -12.05
N CYS A 200 -6.06 11.21 -11.05
CA CYS A 200 -7.15 11.53 -10.13
C CYS A 200 -6.86 12.79 -9.30
N ALA A 201 -5.65 12.96 -8.77
CA ALA A 201 -5.26 14.13 -8.00
C ALA A 201 -5.31 15.42 -8.83
N LEU A 202 -4.79 15.39 -10.06
CA LEU A 202 -4.85 16.53 -10.99
C LEU A 202 -6.30 16.88 -11.36
N ALA A 203 -7.14 15.88 -11.63
CA ALA A 203 -8.56 16.11 -11.91
C ALA A 203 -9.35 16.57 -10.68
N ALA A 204 -8.97 16.11 -9.49
CA ALA A 204 -9.54 16.56 -8.23
C ALA A 204 -9.18 18.02 -7.92
N ALA A 205 -7.95 18.44 -8.24
CA ALA A 205 -7.49 19.82 -8.11
C ALA A 205 -8.01 20.76 -9.23
N GLY A 206 -8.60 20.22 -10.31
CA GLY A 206 -9.06 21.01 -11.45
C GLY A 206 -7.98 21.32 -12.49
N HIS A 207 -6.79 20.74 -12.37
CA HIS A 207 -5.69 20.87 -13.34
C HIS A 207 -5.82 19.91 -14.53
N ARG A 208 -6.80 19.00 -14.50
CA ARG A 208 -7.13 18.09 -15.60
C ARG A 208 -8.65 18.00 -15.73
N PRO A 209 -9.24 18.10 -16.93
CA PRO A 209 -10.68 17.93 -17.10
C PRO A 209 -11.07 16.50 -16.77
N ARG A 210 -12.17 16.31 -16.04
CA ARG A 210 -12.65 14.97 -15.65
C ARG A 210 -13.00 14.08 -16.83
N SER A 211 -13.35 14.66 -17.99
CA SER A 211 -13.60 13.94 -19.24
C SER A 211 -12.37 13.31 -19.85
N SER A 212 -11.17 13.69 -19.42
CA SER A 212 -9.90 13.07 -19.85
C SER A 212 -9.43 11.92 -18.93
N LEU A 213 -10.23 11.59 -17.91
CA LEU A 213 -10.08 10.33 -17.17
C LEU A 213 -10.80 9.22 -17.94
N PRO A 214 -10.50 7.94 -17.64
CA PRO A 214 -11.29 6.83 -18.17
C PRO A 214 -12.78 7.01 -17.85
N PRO A 215 -13.69 6.47 -18.67
CA PRO A 215 -15.12 6.55 -18.42
C PRO A 215 -15.46 6.09 -17.01
N LYS A 216 -16.35 6.83 -16.34
CA LYS A 216 -16.87 6.37 -15.05
C LYS A 216 -17.67 5.10 -15.25
N LEU A 217 -17.50 4.15 -14.35
CA LEU A 217 -18.24 2.90 -14.36
C LEU A 217 -19.46 2.98 -13.45
N ALA A 218 -20.55 2.32 -13.86
CA ALA A 218 -21.75 2.14 -13.06
C ALA A 218 -21.57 0.90 -12.16
N ILE A 219 -20.78 1.07 -11.10
CA ILE A 219 -20.41 0.00 -10.17
C ILE A 219 -20.80 0.35 -8.73
N GLU A 220 -21.03 -0.67 -7.92
CA GLU A 220 -21.20 -0.50 -6.48
C GLU A 220 -19.87 -0.18 -5.80
N VAL A 221 -19.81 0.95 -5.09
CA VAL A 221 -18.65 1.34 -4.28
C VAL A 221 -19.07 1.33 -2.82
N LEU A 222 -18.52 0.39 -2.06
CA LEU A 222 -18.83 0.23 -0.65
C LEU A 222 -17.92 1.11 0.22
N PRO A 223 -18.38 1.60 1.37
CA PRO A 223 -17.50 2.21 2.35
C PRO A 223 -16.54 1.15 2.92
N GLY A 224 -15.30 1.55 3.18
CA GLY A 224 -14.36 0.74 3.96
C GLY A 224 -14.83 0.66 5.42
N VAL A 225 -14.98 -0.55 5.95
CA VAL A 225 -15.46 -0.76 7.34
C VAL A 225 -14.34 -0.80 8.37
N GLU A 226 -13.14 -1.22 7.97
CA GLU A 226 -11.98 -1.32 8.87
C GLU A 226 -11.22 0.01 8.99
N ARG A 227 -11.14 0.74 7.88
CA ARG A 227 -10.50 2.05 7.74
C ARG A 227 -11.29 2.88 6.73
N PHE A 228 -11.34 4.20 6.94
CA PHE A 228 -12.00 5.13 6.02
C PHE A 228 -11.47 4.99 4.58
N GLY A 229 -12.39 5.02 3.62
CA GLY A 229 -12.11 4.85 2.21
C GLY A 229 -13.20 4.08 1.49
N TYR A 230 -12.84 3.52 0.35
CA TYR A 230 -13.74 2.83 -0.56
C TYR A 230 -13.27 1.39 -0.78
N ARG A 231 -14.22 0.47 -0.88
CA ARG A 231 -14.00 -0.92 -1.28
C ARG A 231 -14.71 -1.16 -2.60
N VAL A 232 -13.98 -1.67 -3.59
CA VAL A 232 -14.53 -2.07 -4.89
C VAL A 232 -14.36 -3.57 -5.00
N ARG A 233 -15.47 -4.28 -4.86
CA ARG A 233 -15.49 -5.75 -4.90
C ARG A 233 -15.37 -6.27 -6.34
N ARG A 234 -14.95 -7.53 -6.49
CA ARG A 234 -14.96 -8.23 -7.78
C ARG A 234 -16.35 -8.28 -8.44
N ASP A 235 -17.41 -8.26 -7.65
CA ASP A 235 -18.81 -8.28 -8.10
C ASP A 235 -19.48 -6.90 -8.13
N ALA A 236 -18.71 -5.82 -7.93
CA ALA A 236 -19.21 -4.45 -8.00
C ALA A 236 -19.91 -4.08 -9.32
N PRO A 237 -19.55 -4.66 -10.49
CA PRO A 237 -20.31 -4.49 -11.73
C PRO A 237 -21.66 -5.22 -11.80
N GLY A 238 -22.03 -6.02 -10.79
CA GLY A 238 -23.21 -6.89 -10.78
C GLY A 238 -22.95 -8.31 -11.29
N PHE A 239 -21.70 -8.64 -11.59
CA PHE A 239 -21.23 -9.97 -11.97
C PHE A 239 -19.77 -10.13 -11.53
N ASP A 240 -19.27 -11.36 -11.50
CA ASP A 240 -17.89 -11.63 -11.12
C ASP A 240 -16.88 -11.18 -12.20
N LEU A 241 -16.29 -9.99 -12.01
CA LEU A 241 -15.28 -9.42 -12.89
C LEU A 241 -14.04 -10.29 -13.01
N TYR A 242 -13.63 -10.96 -11.93
CA TYR A 242 -12.36 -11.71 -11.91
C TYR A 242 -12.49 -13.05 -12.62
N ALA A 243 -13.66 -13.69 -12.53
CA ALA A 243 -13.95 -14.87 -13.33
C ALA A 243 -14.14 -14.53 -14.82
N ALA A 244 -14.78 -13.41 -15.13
CA ALA A 244 -15.06 -13.00 -16.52
C ALA A 244 -13.84 -12.38 -17.24
N GLY A 245 -12.84 -11.90 -16.50
CA GLY A 245 -11.56 -11.44 -17.03
C GLY A 245 -11.68 -10.26 -18.01
N ARG A 246 -10.80 -10.23 -19.01
CA ARG A 246 -10.72 -9.13 -19.99
C ARG A 246 -11.99 -8.92 -20.81
N SER A 247 -12.74 -9.99 -21.07
CA SER A 247 -13.98 -9.96 -21.86
C SER A 247 -15.20 -9.48 -21.09
N ALA A 248 -15.08 -9.24 -19.77
CA ALA A 248 -16.16 -8.73 -18.95
C ALA A 248 -16.73 -7.41 -19.52
N MET A 249 -18.02 -7.38 -19.81
CA MET A 249 -18.72 -6.16 -20.24
C MET A 249 -19.20 -5.38 -19.03
N MET A 250 -18.63 -4.20 -18.79
CA MET A 250 -18.99 -3.33 -17.69
C MET A 250 -19.85 -2.16 -18.16
N ARG A 251 -20.89 -1.83 -17.39
CA ARG A 251 -21.72 -0.65 -17.67
C ARG A 251 -20.98 0.62 -17.27
N ARG A 252 -21.01 1.62 -18.14
CA ARG A 252 -20.52 2.97 -17.91
C ARG A 252 -21.61 3.81 -17.24
N GLY A 253 -21.20 4.87 -16.55
CA GLY A 253 -22.11 5.81 -15.89
C GLY A 253 -22.99 6.63 -16.86
N ASP A 254 -22.63 6.66 -18.15
CA ASP A 254 -23.43 7.26 -19.23
C ASP A 254 -24.43 6.27 -19.86
N GLY A 255 -24.50 5.04 -19.36
CA GLY A 255 -25.37 3.98 -19.85
C GLY A 255 -24.75 3.10 -20.96
N GLY A 256 -23.59 3.48 -21.50
CA GLY A 256 -22.86 2.63 -22.45
C GLY A 256 -22.19 1.43 -21.80
N GLU A 257 -21.53 0.60 -22.61
CA GLU A 257 -20.75 -0.55 -22.12
C GLU A 257 -19.28 -0.42 -22.56
N VAL A 258 -18.40 -1.11 -21.84
CA VAL A 258 -16.96 -1.20 -22.16
C VAL A 258 -16.44 -2.55 -21.70
N ALA A 259 -15.62 -3.21 -22.52
CA ALA A 259 -14.95 -4.43 -22.11
C ALA A 259 -13.88 -4.12 -21.04
N ALA A 260 -13.67 -5.00 -20.07
CA ALA A 260 -12.69 -4.80 -19.01
C ALA A 260 -11.25 -4.65 -19.52
N GLY A 261 -10.89 -5.39 -20.58
CA GLY A 261 -9.60 -5.24 -21.26
C GLY A 261 -9.45 -3.87 -21.94
N GLU A 262 -10.50 -3.37 -22.59
CA GLU A 262 -10.53 -2.02 -23.19
C GLU A 262 -10.44 -0.95 -22.10
N MET A 263 -11.17 -1.12 -21.00
CA MET A 263 -11.12 -0.23 -19.85
C MET A 263 -9.73 -0.18 -19.22
N LEU A 264 -9.04 -1.31 -19.11
CA LEU A 264 -7.65 -1.38 -18.66
C LEU A 264 -6.72 -0.60 -19.59
N LEU A 265 -6.88 -0.74 -20.91
CA LEU A 265 -6.07 -0.02 -21.89
C LEU A 265 -6.28 1.50 -21.79
N LEU A 266 -7.54 1.96 -21.71
CA LEU A 266 -7.88 3.37 -21.53
C LEU A 266 -7.33 3.93 -20.21
N ALA A 267 -7.47 3.17 -19.12
CA ALA A 267 -6.92 3.52 -17.81
C ALA A 267 -5.41 3.62 -17.84
N TRP A 268 -4.74 2.67 -18.48
CA TRP A 268 -3.31 2.67 -18.60
C TRP A 268 -2.79 3.81 -19.46
N GLN A 269 -3.44 4.13 -20.58
CA GLN A 269 -3.06 5.27 -21.41
C GLN A 269 -3.07 6.59 -20.63
N VAL A 270 -4.14 6.83 -19.86
CA VAL A 270 -4.24 8.03 -19.00
C VAL A 270 -3.14 8.04 -17.93
N ALA A 271 -2.84 6.89 -17.32
CA ALA A 271 -1.77 6.77 -16.33
C ALA A 271 -0.38 6.97 -16.95
N LEU A 272 -0.15 6.48 -18.16
CA LEU A 272 1.11 6.63 -18.87
C LEU A 272 1.37 8.09 -19.26
N GLU A 273 0.35 8.79 -19.75
CA GLU A 273 0.43 10.24 -20.03
C GLU A 273 0.83 11.04 -18.79
N THR A 274 0.26 10.73 -17.62
CA THR A 274 0.60 11.42 -16.38
C THR A 274 1.94 10.99 -15.82
N LEU A 275 2.55 9.89 -16.27
CA LEU A 275 3.91 9.51 -15.90
C LEU A 275 4.98 10.21 -16.73
N ALA A 276 4.62 10.93 -17.80
CA ALA A 276 5.57 11.58 -18.70
C ALA A 276 6.64 12.40 -17.94
N GLY A 277 7.92 12.13 -18.25
CA GLY A 277 9.09 12.74 -17.62
C GLY A 277 9.43 12.22 -16.21
N ARG A 278 8.64 11.28 -15.66
CA ARG A 278 8.87 10.69 -14.32
C ARG A 278 9.15 9.19 -14.34
N SER A 279 8.91 8.53 -15.46
CA SER A 279 9.25 7.13 -15.70
C SER A 279 10.35 7.00 -16.75
N SER A 280 11.10 5.90 -16.67
CA SER A 280 11.90 5.35 -17.76
C SER A 280 11.06 4.38 -18.60
N PRO A 281 11.50 4.01 -19.81
CA PRO A 281 10.87 2.93 -20.59
C PRO A 281 10.74 1.63 -19.77
N ASP A 282 11.77 1.27 -19.02
CA ASP A 282 11.79 0.05 -18.19
C ASP A 282 10.74 0.07 -17.07
N ASP A 283 10.41 1.25 -16.53
CA ASP A 283 9.38 1.36 -15.49
C ASP A 283 7.99 1.00 -16.01
N VAL A 284 7.75 1.16 -17.30
CA VAL A 284 6.42 1.03 -17.93
C VAL A 284 6.29 -0.19 -18.83
N ASP A 285 7.40 -0.83 -19.21
CA ASP A 285 7.43 -1.96 -20.16
C ASP A 285 6.50 -3.10 -19.75
N VAL A 286 6.65 -3.63 -18.53
CA VAL A 286 5.82 -4.74 -18.05
C VAL A 286 4.33 -4.36 -18.06
N MET A 287 3.99 -3.13 -17.68
CA MET A 287 2.60 -2.67 -17.66
C MET A 287 2.05 -2.48 -19.10
N ASN A 288 2.86 -1.99 -20.04
CA ASN A 288 2.50 -1.92 -21.46
C ASN A 288 2.15 -3.30 -22.00
N ARG A 289 2.97 -4.31 -21.70
CA ARG A 289 2.76 -5.69 -22.14
C ARG A 289 1.52 -6.33 -21.50
N ILE A 290 1.25 -6.06 -20.22
CA ILE A 290 0.00 -6.48 -19.55
C ILE A 290 -1.23 -5.83 -20.22
N ALA A 291 -1.19 -4.52 -20.45
CA ALA A 291 -2.28 -3.77 -21.08
C ALA A 291 -2.55 -4.26 -22.52
N ALA A 292 -1.48 -4.54 -23.28
CA ALA A 292 -1.55 -5.10 -24.63
C ALA A 292 -2.00 -6.58 -24.68
N GLY A 293 -2.06 -7.27 -23.54
CA GLY A 293 -2.44 -8.69 -23.46
C GLY A 293 -1.30 -9.66 -23.78
N GLU A 294 -0.06 -9.19 -23.85
CA GLU A 294 1.14 -10.02 -24.06
C GLU A 294 1.60 -10.72 -22.78
N LEU A 295 1.24 -10.16 -21.62
CA LEU A 295 1.45 -10.76 -20.30
C LEU A 295 0.09 -10.95 -19.61
N PRO A 296 -0.03 -11.99 -18.75
CA PRO A 296 -1.28 -12.27 -18.06
C PRO A 296 -1.66 -11.14 -17.10
N LEU A 297 -2.96 -11.02 -16.79
CA LEU A 297 -3.46 -10.28 -15.64
C LEU A 297 -3.09 -10.97 -14.33
N GLY A 298 -3.22 -10.27 -13.19
CA GLY A 298 -3.00 -10.89 -11.89
C GLY A 298 -4.00 -12.01 -11.64
N ILE A 299 -5.25 -11.78 -12.07
CA ILE A 299 -6.36 -12.73 -12.04
C ILE A 299 -6.23 -13.89 -13.05
N GLU A 300 -5.23 -13.86 -13.93
CA GLU A 300 -4.97 -14.93 -14.89
C GLU A 300 -3.79 -15.83 -14.46
N GLU A 301 -2.98 -15.37 -13.48
CA GLU A 301 -1.87 -16.14 -12.94
C GLU A 301 -2.34 -17.19 -11.93
N ARG A 302 -1.91 -18.44 -12.13
CA ARG A 302 -2.29 -19.59 -11.30
C ARG A 302 -1.32 -19.84 -10.15
N ASP A 303 -0.04 -19.57 -10.37
CA ASP A 303 0.98 -19.82 -9.37
C ASP A 303 1.00 -18.68 -8.35
N PRO A 304 1.15 -18.99 -7.05
CA PRO A 304 1.39 -17.96 -6.06
C PRO A 304 2.68 -17.23 -6.42
N PRO A 305 2.71 -15.89 -6.26
CA PRO A 305 3.92 -15.13 -6.54
C PRO A 305 5.06 -15.66 -5.67
N ALA A 306 6.18 -16.00 -6.30
CA ALA A 306 7.38 -16.36 -5.58
C ALA A 306 7.74 -15.24 -4.60
N LEU A 307 8.09 -15.61 -3.37
CA LEU A 307 8.63 -14.62 -2.44
C LEU A 307 9.89 -14.02 -3.08
N PRO A 308 10.06 -12.69 -3.00
CA PRO A 308 11.23 -12.09 -3.59
C PRO A 308 12.49 -12.60 -2.87
N THR A 309 13.47 -13.00 -3.66
CA THR A 309 14.82 -13.31 -3.19
C THR A 309 15.48 -12.02 -2.72
N SER A 310 16.18 -12.08 -1.60
CA SER A 310 16.79 -10.89 -0.97
C SER A 310 17.59 -10.09 -2.00
N GLY A 311 17.18 -8.84 -2.23
CA GLY A 311 17.95 -7.91 -3.06
C GLY A 311 19.04 -7.30 -2.20
N HIS A 312 20.31 -7.59 -2.47
CA HIS A 312 21.39 -6.81 -1.88
C HIS A 312 21.42 -5.44 -2.55
N PHE A 313 21.25 -4.36 -1.78
CA PHE A 313 21.70 -3.06 -2.25
C PHE A 313 23.17 -3.24 -2.61
N GLY A 314 23.51 -3.07 -3.90
CA GLY A 314 24.91 -3.13 -4.31
C GLY A 314 25.74 -2.22 -3.39
N ALA A 315 26.94 -2.64 -3.00
CA ALA A 315 27.73 -1.96 -1.96
C ALA A 315 27.98 -0.45 -2.19
N GLY A 316 27.71 0.06 -3.40
CA GLY A 316 27.75 1.48 -3.74
C GLY A 316 26.42 2.24 -3.67
N GLY A 317 25.31 1.59 -3.29
CA GLY A 317 24.03 2.25 -3.09
C GLY A 317 24.05 3.13 -1.85
N GLN A 318 23.80 4.42 -2.01
CA GLN A 318 23.70 5.35 -0.89
C GLN A 318 22.65 4.85 0.10
N ARG A 319 23.06 4.59 1.35
CA ARG A 319 22.13 4.15 2.40
C ARG A 319 21.05 5.23 2.56
N PRO A 320 19.76 4.85 2.64
CA PRO A 320 18.69 5.80 2.86
C PRO A 320 18.88 6.47 4.21
N CYS A 321 18.57 7.78 4.27
CA CYS A 321 18.72 8.58 5.48
C CYS A 321 17.82 8.07 6.62
N GLU A 322 16.73 7.36 6.30
CA GLU A 322 15.77 6.78 7.21
C GLU A 322 16.42 5.75 8.16
N GLY A 323 17.38 4.96 7.68
CA GLY A 323 18.13 4.04 8.54
C GLY A 323 19.14 4.75 9.45
N ALA A 324 19.70 5.87 8.99
CA ALA A 324 20.68 6.68 9.74
C ALA A 324 20.06 7.43 10.94
N VAL A 325 18.72 7.48 11.03
CA VAL A 325 17.96 8.01 12.17
C VAL A 325 18.23 7.22 13.46
N LEU A 326 18.54 5.92 13.35
CA LEU A 326 18.77 5.07 14.51
C LEU A 326 20.06 5.40 15.25
N GLN A 327 21.03 6.00 14.57
CA GLN A 327 22.36 6.27 15.12
C GLN A 327 22.32 7.48 16.07
N ALA A 328 22.67 7.24 17.34
CA ALA A 328 22.99 8.31 18.27
C ALA A 328 24.31 8.99 17.86
N ARG A 329 24.35 10.32 17.95
CA ARG A 329 25.49 11.15 17.57
C ARG A 329 26.00 11.92 18.77
N ALA A 330 27.30 11.84 19.04
CA ALA A 330 27.98 12.70 20.00
C ALA A 330 28.57 13.91 19.25
N ARG A 331 28.32 15.11 19.76
CA ARG A 331 28.85 16.39 19.25
C ARG A 331 29.51 17.15 20.41
N PRO A 332 30.35 18.16 20.16
CA PRO A 332 30.92 18.98 21.22
C PRO A 332 29.83 19.53 22.17
N GLY A 333 29.84 19.07 23.42
CA GLY A 333 28.89 19.51 24.45
C GLY A 333 27.46 19.00 24.31
N MET A 334 27.15 18.06 23.41
CA MET A 334 25.79 17.53 23.28
C MET A 334 25.71 16.11 22.70
N ARG A 335 24.64 15.38 23.05
CA ARG A 335 24.28 14.08 22.45
C ARG A 335 22.93 14.19 21.75
N ILE A 336 22.84 13.64 20.56
CA ILE A 336 21.65 13.74 19.70
C ILE A 336 21.20 12.33 19.32
N GLU A 337 19.93 12.02 19.56
CA GLU A 337 19.35 10.73 19.18
C GLU A 337 17.86 10.87 18.87
N ALA A 338 17.38 10.07 17.90
CA ALA A 338 15.96 10.04 17.58
C ALA A 338 15.16 9.44 18.75
N ILE A 339 14.04 10.07 19.06
CA ILE A 339 13.05 9.58 20.04
C ILE A 339 11.71 9.24 19.38
N LEU A 340 11.39 9.86 18.23
CA LEU A 340 10.23 9.56 17.41
C LEU A 340 10.64 9.57 15.93
N ALA A 341 10.09 8.65 15.13
CA ALA A 341 10.32 8.59 13.70
C ALA A 341 9.09 8.02 12.98
N THR A 342 8.43 8.88 12.19
CA THR A 342 7.38 8.53 11.25
C THR A 342 7.93 8.64 9.82
N TRP A 343 7.09 8.37 8.81
CA TRP A 343 7.47 8.69 7.44
C TRP A 343 7.40 10.19 7.12
N ASP A 344 6.67 10.98 7.91
CA ASP A 344 6.48 12.41 7.63
C ASP A 344 7.48 13.30 8.38
N PHE A 345 7.93 12.87 9.56
CA PHE A 345 8.86 13.62 10.40
C PHE A 345 9.66 12.73 11.35
N THR A 346 10.73 13.28 11.91
CA THR A 346 11.54 12.67 12.96
C THR A 346 11.79 13.68 14.07
N VAL A 347 11.70 13.26 15.33
CA VAL A 347 12.02 14.10 16.49
C VAL A 347 13.30 13.57 17.14
N PHE A 348 14.29 14.44 17.24
CA PHE A 348 15.56 14.16 17.91
C PHE A 348 15.59 14.82 19.29
N ARG A 349 15.98 14.07 20.32
CA ARG A 349 16.41 14.65 21.60
C ARG A 349 17.83 15.15 21.46
N VAL A 350 18.07 16.40 21.85
CA VAL A 350 19.37 17.06 21.91
C VAL A 350 19.69 17.31 23.39
N ALA A 351 20.54 16.47 23.99
CA ALA A 351 20.91 16.55 25.40
C ALA A 351 22.24 17.27 25.58
N GLY A 352 22.24 18.40 26.29
CA GLY A 352 23.44 19.13 26.72
C GLY A 352 23.74 18.96 28.22
N PRO A 353 24.73 19.68 28.78
CA PRO A 353 25.18 19.47 30.16
C PRO A 353 24.15 19.86 31.23
N GLY A 354 23.32 20.87 30.96
CA GLY A 354 22.34 21.39 31.92
C GLY A 354 20.88 21.23 31.51
N ARG A 355 20.59 20.89 30.24
CA ARG A 355 19.22 20.73 29.75
C ARG A 355 19.15 19.86 28.50
N SER A 356 17.95 19.39 28.21
CA SER A 356 17.60 18.79 26.92
C SER A 356 16.69 19.72 26.11
N ALA A 357 16.73 19.56 24.80
CA ALA A 357 15.82 20.16 23.83
C ALA A 357 15.41 19.10 22.80
N PHE A 358 14.46 19.44 21.94
CA PHE A 358 13.95 18.56 20.89
C PHE A 358 13.99 19.26 19.55
N ALA A 359 14.51 18.58 18.53
CA ALA A 359 14.52 19.04 17.15
C ALA A 359 13.50 18.21 16.35
N CYS A 360 12.43 18.85 15.88
CA CYS A 360 11.49 18.24 14.93
C CYS A 360 11.97 18.50 13.51
N ILE A 361 12.10 17.44 12.72
CA ILE A 361 12.66 17.46 11.36
C ILE A 361 11.67 16.80 10.39
N PRO A 362 11.02 17.57 9.50
CA PRO A 362 10.18 17.00 8.44
C PRO A 362 11.00 16.10 7.50
N ARG A 363 10.35 15.11 6.88
CA ARG A 363 10.99 14.15 5.96
C ARG A 363 11.87 14.82 4.90
N HIS A 364 11.35 15.84 4.23
CA HIS A 364 12.08 16.51 3.15
C HIS A 364 13.34 17.25 3.64
N SER A 365 13.43 17.56 4.93
CA SER A 365 14.57 18.20 5.57
C SER A 365 15.53 17.19 6.24
N LEU A 366 15.14 15.92 6.38
CA LEU A 366 15.86 14.92 7.18
C LEU A 366 17.27 14.65 6.64
N ALA A 367 17.41 14.35 5.35
CA ALA A 367 18.73 14.09 4.76
C ALA A 367 19.67 15.29 4.92
N ARG A 368 19.17 16.51 4.71
CA ARG A 368 19.93 17.75 4.88
C ARG A 368 20.31 17.97 6.35
N PHE A 369 19.40 17.73 7.28
CA PHE A 369 19.67 17.80 8.72
C PHE A 369 20.83 16.89 9.12
N LEU A 370 20.80 15.62 8.69
CA LEU A 370 21.86 14.66 9.03
C LEU A 370 23.22 15.08 8.45
N VAL A 371 23.27 15.54 7.19
CA VAL A 371 24.51 16.03 6.56
C VAL A 371 25.07 17.24 7.30
N LEU A 372 24.24 18.24 7.58
CA LEU A 372 24.68 19.46 8.28
C LEU A 372 25.06 19.18 9.74
N LEU A 373 24.40 18.21 10.38
CA LEU A 373 24.74 17.77 11.71
C LEU A 373 26.11 17.08 11.75
N GLU A 374 26.38 16.18 10.79
CA GLU A 374 27.66 15.48 10.69
C GLU A 374 28.81 16.45 10.39
N ALA A 375 28.57 17.44 9.53
CA ALA A 375 29.50 18.53 9.22
C ALA A 375 29.68 19.55 10.37
N GLY A 376 28.90 19.47 11.45
CA GLY A 376 28.96 20.40 12.58
C GLY A 376 28.39 21.79 12.32
N HIS A 377 27.72 21.99 11.18
CA HIS A 377 27.10 23.26 10.83
C HIS A 377 25.89 23.62 11.71
N LEU A 378 25.38 22.65 12.48
CA LEU A 378 24.29 22.86 13.44
C LEU A 378 24.79 23.02 14.89
N ASP A 379 26.07 22.81 15.17
CA ASP A 379 26.60 22.79 16.55
C ASP A 379 26.39 24.15 17.25
N GLU A 380 26.61 25.26 16.54
CA GLU A 380 26.46 26.61 17.10
C GLU A 380 25.00 26.95 17.45
N VAL A 381 24.05 26.70 16.53
CA VAL A 381 22.63 27.02 16.76
C VAL A 381 22.04 26.13 17.87
N LEU A 382 22.38 24.84 17.88
CA LEU A 382 21.96 23.90 18.92
C LEU A 382 22.59 24.23 20.26
N GLY A 383 23.88 24.56 20.29
CA GLY A 383 24.60 24.97 21.50
C GLY A 383 24.04 26.26 22.10
N ARG A 384 23.78 27.29 21.27
CA ARG A 384 23.15 28.54 21.72
C ARG A 384 21.74 28.33 22.23
N TYR A 385 20.96 27.45 21.59
CA TYR A 385 19.66 27.05 22.11
C TYR A 385 19.88 26.47 23.51
N LEU A 386 20.63 25.37 23.65
CA LEU A 386 20.88 24.69 24.93
C LEU A 386 21.45 25.58 26.05
N ALA A 387 22.28 26.57 25.73
CA ALA A 387 22.84 27.51 26.71
C ALA A 387 21.83 28.56 27.20
N GLY A 388 20.79 28.86 26.42
CA GLY A 388 19.71 29.76 26.83
C GLY A 388 18.72 29.10 27.81
N PRO A 389 18.03 29.87 28.67
CA PRO A 389 16.87 29.36 29.42
C PRO A 389 15.80 28.82 28.46
N GLY A 390 15.09 27.77 28.89
CA GLY A 390 13.97 27.23 28.13
C GLY A 390 12.90 28.29 27.90
N ALA A 391 12.37 28.34 26.68
CA ALA A 391 11.30 29.27 26.29
C ALA A 391 9.90 28.70 26.57
N GLY A 392 9.80 27.47 27.10
CA GLY A 392 8.55 26.76 27.35
C GLY A 392 7.88 26.28 26.06
N ARG A 393 8.64 26.11 24.97
CA ARG A 393 8.10 25.68 23.67
C ARG A 393 7.80 24.19 23.70
N ILE A 394 6.56 23.81 23.38
CA ILE A 394 6.13 22.42 23.34
C ILE A 394 5.76 22.03 21.91
N LEU A 395 6.33 20.92 21.43
CA LEU A 395 5.88 20.24 20.22
C LEU A 395 4.63 19.43 20.58
N ALA A 396 3.45 19.93 20.23
CA ALA A 396 2.16 19.45 20.70
C ALA A 396 1.14 19.15 19.60
N SER A 397 1.39 19.52 18.34
CA SER A 397 0.43 19.27 17.26
C SER A 397 1.08 18.82 15.96
N HIS A 398 0.29 18.15 15.13
CA HIS A 398 0.70 17.72 13.79
C HIS A 398 1.17 18.89 12.91
N GLU A 399 0.52 20.05 12.95
CA GLU A 399 0.86 21.21 12.12
C GLU A 399 2.30 21.67 12.38
N GLN A 400 2.77 21.56 13.63
CA GLN A 400 4.13 21.92 13.99
C GLN A 400 5.17 20.95 13.39
N THR A 401 4.78 19.72 13.06
CA THR A 401 5.68 18.71 12.46
C THR A 401 5.96 18.96 10.97
N ALA A 402 5.18 19.84 10.33
CA ALA A 402 5.36 20.18 8.92
C ALA A 402 6.61 21.05 8.66
N GLY A 403 7.15 21.70 9.71
CA GLY A 403 8.34 22.55 9.65
C GLY A 403 9.46 22.06 10.56
N ALA A 404 10.71 22.40 10.21
CA ALA A 404 11.84 22.15 11.10
C ALA A 404 11.79 23.09 12.31
N GLY A 405 12.06 22.59 13.51
CA GLY A 405 12.03 23.45 14.70
C GLY A 405 12.65 22.88 15.96
N LEU A 406 12.92 23.78 16.90
CA LEU A 406 13.46 23.53 18.24
C LEU A 406 12.39 23.78 19.31
N TYR A 407 12.33 22.84 20.25
CA TYR A 407 11.34 22.78 21.33
C TYR A 407 12.02 22.41 22.64
N ASP A 408 11.42 22.81 23.75
CA ASP A 408 11.88 22.46 25.11
C ASP A 408 11.22 21.18 25.63
N ALA A 409 10.04 20.84 25.09
CA ALA A 409 9.30 19.62 25.42
C ALA A 409 8.56 19.05 24.22
N VAL A 410 8.17 17.78 24.32
CA VAL A 410 7.27 17.09 23.39
C VAL A 410 6.04 16.67 24.19
N ALA A 411 4.85 16.96 23.66
CA ALA A 411 3.60 16.51 24.25
C ALA A 411 3.36 15.01 23.97
N ASP A 412 2.11 14.56 24.09
CA ASP A 412 1.72 13.20 23.69
C ASP A 412 2.11 12.94 22.22
N PRO A 413 3.03 11.98 21.96
CA PRO A 413 3.48 11.68 20.61
C PRO A 413 2.36 11.31 19.63
N ALA A 414 1.24 10.77 20.12
CA ALA A 414 0.10 10.43 19.27
C ALA A 414 -0.61 11.67 18.69
N GLN A 415 -0.51 12.83 19.35
CA GLN A 415 -1.07 14.11 18.89
C GLN A 415 -0.24 14.77 17.78
N LEU A 416 0.98 14.27 17.54
CA LEU A 416 1.86 14.76 16.47
C LEU A 416 1.54 14.12 15.12
N LEU A 417 0.74 13.05 15.12
CA LEU A 417 0.32 12.37 13.90
C LEU A 417 -0.81 13.13 13.22
N ALA A 418 -0.81 13.08 11.89
CA ALA A 418 -1.91 13.61 11.10
C ALA A 418 -3.21 12.90 11.49
N PRO A 419 -4.31 13.63 11.73
CA PRO A 419 -5.56 13.02 12.11
C PRO A 419 -6.11 12.16 10.97
N GLU A 420 -6.44 10.90 11.27
CA GLU A 420 -7.14 10.02 10.33
C GLU A 420 -8.64 10.04 10.56
N ARG A 421 -9.40 9.95 9.47
CA ARG A 421 -10.85 9.86 9.52
C ARG A 421 -11.32 8.48 9.97
N GLU A 422 -12.39 8.47 10.73
CA GLU A 422 -13.08 7.24 11.14
C GLU A 422 -13.86 6.61 9.97
N PRO A 423 -13.95 5.27 9.87
CA PRO A 423 -14.60 4.57 8.77
C PRO A 423 -16.07 4.93 8.57
N LEU A 424 -16.79 5.16 9.66
CA LEU A 424 -18.24 5.44 9.70
C LEU A 424 -18.56 6.80 10.35
N GLY A 425 -17.53 7.62 10.61
CA GLY A 425 -17.72 8.90 11.29
C GLY A 425 -18.32 9.94 10.36
N ASP A 426 -19.20 10.79 10.90
CA ASP A 426 -19.56 12.04 10.24
C ASP A 426 -18.28 12.83 9.96
N PRO A 427 -18.19 13.54 8.81
CA PRO A 427 -16.98 14.23 8.33
C PRO A 427 -16.41 15.35 9.24
N GLY A 428 -16.77 15.43 10.52
CA GLY A 428 -16.22 16.37 11.50
C GLY A 428 -16.02 15.84 12.93
N THR A 429 -16.27 14.56 13.23
CA THR A 429 -16.31 14.07 14.62
C THR A 429 -15.23 13.05 15.01
N GLY A 430 -14.40 12.56 14.08
CA GLY A 430 -13.43 11.49 14.36
C GLY A 430 -11.98 11.96 14.32
N LEU A 431 -11.35 12.09 15.49
CA LEU A 431 -9.89 12.11 15.64
C LEU A 431 -9.47 10.70 16.08
N ARG A 432 -8.95 9.89 15.15
CA ARG A 432 -8.25 8.67 15.53
C ARG A 432 -6.77 8.99 15.76
N THR A 433 -6.33 8.94 17.00
CA THR A 433 -4.90 8.95 17.36
C THR A 433 -4.42 7.51 17.51
N GLY A 434 -3.80 6.98 16.46
CA GLY A 434 -3.06 5.71 16.50
C GLY A 434 -3.86 4.41 16.26
N LYS A 435 -3.11 3.34 15.97
CA LYS A 435 -3.59 1.98 15.74
C LYS A 435 -4.01 1.32 17.07
N GLN A 436 -5.03 1.85 17.76
CA GLN A 436 -5.57 1.16 18.94
C GLN A 436 -6.22 -0.18 18.53
N GLU A 437 -5.91 -1.20 19.33
CA GLU A 437 -6.25 -2.61 19.13
C GLU A 437 -7.77 -2.83 19.25
N ARG A 438 -8.47 -2.76 18.12
CA ARG A 438 -9.82 -3.33 17.99
C ARG A 438 -9.72 -4.66 17.28
N THR A 439 -10.26 -5.71 17.90
CA THR A 439 -10.49 -7.02 17.27
C THR A 439 -11.35 -6.82 16.02
N ARG A 440 -10.79 -7.10 14.83
CA ARG A 440 -11.42 -6.82 13.53
C ARG A 440 -12.51 -7.84 13.18
N PRO A 441 -13.78 -7.44 13.04
CA PRO A 441 -14.83 -8.30 12.48
C PRO A 441 -14.70 -8.32 10.96
N GLY A 442 -14.39 -9.48 10.37
CA GLY A 442 -14.31 -9.65 8.90
C GLY A 442 -13.10 -10.45 8.42
N LYS A 443 -11.99 -10.46 9.17
CA LYS A 443 -10.84 -11.33 8.87
C LYS A 443 -11.16 -12.83 9.07
N ALA A 444 -12.29 -13.20 9.68
CA ALA A 444 -12.65 -14.58 10.06
C ALA A 444 -13.18 -15.47 8.91
N GLY A 445 -13.46 -14.92 7.72
CA GLY A 445 -14.14 -15.66 6.64
C GLY A 445 -13.25 -16.43 5.65
N ARG A 446 -11.92 -16.43 5.80
CA ARG A 446 -11.03 -17.19 4.89
C ARG A 446 -10.91 -18.65 5.36
N PRO A 447 -11.12 -19.67 4.50
CA PRO A 447 -10.97 -21.07 4.88
C PRO A 447 -9.52 -21.33 5.34
N GLY A 448 -9.35 -21.66 6.63
CA GLY A 448 -8.04 -21.85 7.28
C GLY A 448 -7.91 -21.26 8.70
N LYS A 449 -8.89 -20.46 9.16
CA LYS A 449 -8.83 -19.84 10.50
C LYS A 449 -9.58 -20.66 11.56
N ARG A 450 -8.85 -21.40 12.42
CA ARG A 450 -9.39 -21.88 13.71
C ARG A 450 -9.00 -20.89 14.80
N PHE A 451 -10.00 -20.39 15.52
CA PHE A 451 -9.85 -19.47 16.65
C PHE A 451 -9.24 -20.21 17.85
N LEU A 452 -8.15 -19.68 18.41
CA LEU A 452 -7.72 -20.02 19.77
C LEU A 452 -8.29 -18.98 20.74
N PRO A 453 -8.74 -19.39 21.95
CA PRO A 453 -9.24 -18.46 22.95
C PRO A 453 -8.08 -17.61 23.53
N PRO A 454 -8.36 -16.38 24.00
CA PRO A 454 -7.34 -15.51 24.58
C PRO A 454 -6.79 -16.10 25.90
N LEU A 455 -5.47 -16.06 26.05
CA LEU A 455 -4.80 -16.37 27.32
C LEU A 455 -4.96 -15.21 28.32
N PRO A 456 -5.00 -15.50 29.63
CA PRO A 456 -5.10 -14.48 30.66
C PRO A 456 -3.80 -13.64 30.76
N PRO A 457 -3.88 -12.39 31.23
CA PRO A 457 -2.74 -11.49 31.33
C PRO A 457 -1.70 -12.02 32.33
N ALA A 458 -0.44 -12.02 31.92
CA ALA A 458 0.69 -12.34 32.79
C ALA A 458 0.99 -11.14 33.70
N SER A 459 0.66 -11.26 34.98
CA SER A 459 1.15 -10.38 36.03
C SER A 459 2.61 -10.72 36.32
N ALA A 460 3.56 -9.87 35.92
CA ALA A 460 4.95 -9.96 36.34
C ALA A 460 5.44 -8.58 36.79
N GLU A 461 5.71 -8.47 38.08
CA GLU A 461 6.45 -7.37 38.73
C GLU A 461 7.87 -7.26 38.15
N PRO A 462 8.43 -6.04 38.02
CA PRO A 462 9.78 -5.84 37.48
C PRO A 462 10.84 -6.21 38.53
N GLY A 463 11.51 -7.36 38.32
CA GLY A 463 12.72 -7.72 39.04
C GLY A 463 13.92 -6.86 38.62
N GLU A 464 14.71 -6.42 39.61
CA GLU A 464 15.93 -5.63 39.46
C GLU A 464 16.92 -6.25 38.44
N LEU A 465 17.29 -5.44 37.44
CA LEU A 465 18.31 -5.77 36.44
C LEU A 465 19.72 -5.64 37.06
N SER A 466 20.47 -6.75 37.05
CA SER A 466 21.92 -6.74 37.28
C SER A 466 22.66 -5.95 36.19
N PRO A 467 23.79 -5.29 36.52
CA PRO A 467 24.54 -4.47 35.58
C PRO A 467 25.18 -5.31 34.47
N ALA A 468 25.14 -4.77 33.26
CA ALA A 468 25.74 -5.37 32.07
C ALA A 468 27.28 -5.47 32.19
N PRO A 469 27.90 -6.52 31.63
CA PRO A 469 29.34 -6.66 31.62
C PRO A 469 30.01 -5.60 30.73
N GLU A 470 31.17 -5.15 31.18
CA GLU A 470 32.02 -4.12 30.57
C GLU A 470 32.53 -4.56 29.18
N PRO A 471 32.51 -3.69 28.15
CA PRO A 471 32.93 -4.06 26.80
C PRO A 471 34.45 -4.16 26.69
N LEU A 472 34.93 -5.25 26.06
CA LEU A 472 36.35 -5.44 25.72
C LEU A 472 36.84 -4.40 24.70
N PRO A 473 38.12 -3.99 24.78
CA PRO A 473 38.70 -3.01 23.86
C PRO A 473 38.86 -3.57 22.44
N PRO A 474 38.80 -2.70 21.40
CA PRO A 474 38.86 -3.12 20.01
C PRO A 474 40.26 -3.60 19.62
N GLN A 475 40.35 -4.80 19.03
CA GLN A 475 41.55 -5.26 18.35
C GLN A 475 41.64 -4.65 16.95
N ALA A 476 42.83 -4.15 16.60
CA ALA A 476 43.13 -3.60 15.28
C ALA A 476 43.26 -4.73 14.23
N PRO A 477 42.71 -4.57 13.01
CA PRO A 477 42.84 -5.57 11.96
C PRO A 477 44.19 -5.45 11.24
N SER A 478 44.91 -6.55 11.19
CA SER A 478 46.09 -6.76 10.34
C SER A 478 45.63 -7.05 8.90
N LEU A 479 46.05 -6.23 7.93
CA LEU A 479 45.83 -6.47 6.50
C LEU A 479 47.09 -7.09 5.87
N PRO A 480 47.01 -8.23 5.14
CA PRO A 480 48.00 -8.58 4.14
C PRO A 480 47.62 -7.97 2.79
N GLY A 481 48.60 -7.33 2.15
CA GLY A 481 48.45 -6.77 0.82
C GLY A 481 48.44 -7.85 -0.25
N GLU A 482 47.41 -7.83 -1.11
CA GLU A 482 47.32 -8.65 -2.31
C GLU A 482 47.14 -7.72 -3.52
N THR A 483 48.14 -7.71 -4.40
CA THR A 483 48.15 -7.01 -5.68
C THR A 483 47.24 -7.71 -6.69
N VAL A 484 46.19 -7.01 -7.14
CA VAL A 484 45.26 -7.50 -8.18
C VAL A 484 45.72 -7.02 -9.56
N ALA A 485 45.88 -7.95 -10.49
CA ALA A 485 46.20 -7.70 -11.90
C ALA A 485 44.97 -7.17 -12.68
N PRO A 486 45.17 -6.42 -13.78
CA PRO A 486 44.07 -5.81 -14.54
C PRO A 486 43.27 -6.82 -15.37
N VAL A 487 41.95 -6.67 -15.34
CA VAL A 487 40.96 -7.45 -16.12
C VAL A 487 40.93 -6.94 -17.57
N PRO A 488 40.94 -7.83 -18.59
CA PRO A 488 40.83 -7.41 -19.99
C PRO A 488 39.39 -6.99 -20.34
N ALA A 489 39.28 -5.97 -21.20
CA ALA A 489 38.02 -5.41 -21.69
C ALA A 489 37.22 -6.43 -22.53
N ALA A 490 35.92 -6.50 -22.29
CA ALA A 490 34.98 -7.32 -23.07
C ALA A 490 34.62 -6.67 -24.42
N PRO A 491 34.35 -7.47 -25.47
CA PRO A 491 34.03 -6.95 -26.81
C PRO A 491 32.60 -6.40 -26.90
N ALA A 492 32.46 -5.31 -27.66
CA ALA A 492 31.18 -4.68 -27.97
C ALA A 492 30.32 -5.58 -28.88
N PHE A 493 29.15 -5.98 -28.38
CA PHE A 493 28.11 -6.62 -29.18
C PHE A 493 27.16 -5.55 -29.73
N SER A 494 27.01 -5.50 -31.05
CA SER A 494 26.06 -4.64 -31.76
C SER A 494 24.89 -5.49 -32.25
N ILE A 495 23.66 -5.09 -31.91
CA ILE A 495 22.42 -5.72 -32.38
C ILE A 495 21.69 -4.70 -33.28
N PRO A 496 21.23 -5.09 -34.49
CA PRO A 496 20.54 -4.18 -35.39
C PRO A 496 19.11 -3.86 -34.90
N PHE A 497 18.77 -2.58 -35.05
CA PHE A 497 17.58 -1.90 -34.57
C PHE A 497 16.36 -2.21 -35.47
N VAL A 498 15.31 -2.84 -34.94
CA VAL A 498 14.00 -2.99 -35.60
C VAL A 498 13.14 -1.76 -35.28
N GLY A 499 13.42 -0.64 -35.95
CA GLY A 499 12.75 0.66 -35.74
C GLY A 499 11.62 1.01 -36.72
N GLY A 500 11.16 0.07 -37.53
CA GLY A 500 10.33 0.37 -38.71
C GLY A 500 8.85 0.70 -38.45
N VAL A 501 8.24 0.15 -37.39
CA VAL A 501 6.77 0.19 -37.25
C VAL A 501 6.27 1.38 -36.40
N ILE A 502 7.07 1.84 -35.43
CA ILE A 502 6.68 2.94 -34.53
C ILE A 502 6.79 4.32 -35.22
N ALA A 503 7.73 4.48 -36.15
CA ALA A 503 7.90 5.73 -36.90
C ALA A 503 6.72 6.03 -37.85
N ALA A 504 6.06 5.00 -38.39
CA ALA A 504 4.94 5.17 -39.32
C ALA A 504 3.66 5.70 -38.63
N VAL A 505 3.40 5.30 -37.39
CA VAL A 505 2.20 5.73 -36.64
C VAL A 505 2.33 7.19 -36.17
N VAL A 506 3.55 7.63 -35.81
CA VAL A 506 3.81 9.01 -35.41
C VAL A 506 3.79 9.97 -36.61
N ALA A 507 4.25 9.54 -37.79
CA ALA A 507 4.24 10.36 -39.00
C ALA A 507 2.82 10.65 -39.52
N VAL A 508 1.90 9.66 -39.46
CA VAL A 508 0.51 9.86 -39.90
C VAL A 508 -0.27 10.79 -38.95
N GLY A 509 0.04 10.76 -37.65
CA GLY A 509 -0.54 11.68 -36.66
C GLY A 509 -0.10 13.14 -36.82
N LEU A 510 1.15 13.37 -37.21
CA LEU A 510 1.70 14.72 -37.38
C LEU A 510 1.21 15.42 -38.65
N VAL A 511 1.04 14.68 -39.75
CA VAL A 511 0.54 15.23 -41.03
C VAL A 511 -0.94 15.63 -40.92
N ALA A 512 -1.74 14.93 -40.11
CA ALA A 512 -3.14 15.30 -39.87
C ALA A 512 -3.30 16.60 -39.05
N SER A 513 -2.31 16.98 -38.23
CA SER A 513 -2.36 18.20 -37.40
C SER A 513 -1.89 19.46 -38.15
N ILE A 514 -1.04 19.31 -39.17
CA ILE A 514 -0.51 20.45 -39.95
C ILE A 514 -1.51 20.96 -40.99
N VAL A 515 -2.49 20.15 -41.40
CA VAL A 515 -3.50 20.55 -42.42
C VAL A 515 -4.67 21.37 -41.83
N LEU A 516 -4.80 21.50 -40.50
CA LEU A 516 -5.95 22.16 -39.86
C LEU A 516 -5.68 23.54 -39.23
N THR A 517 -4.51 24.15 -39.41
CA THR A 517 -4.16 25.41 -38.70
C THR A 517 -3.60 26.57 -39.55
N GLN A 518 -3.86 26.60 -40.87
CA GLN A 518 -3.56 27.81 -41.67
C GLN A 518 -4.84 28.56 -42.04
N GLY A 519 -5.10 29.67 -41.34
CA GLY A 519 -6.10 30.66 -41.72
C GLY A 519 -6.04 31.92 -40.84
N GLY A 520 -5.45 33.00 -41.39
CA GLY A 520 -5.56 34.40 -40.96
C GLY A 520 -4.81 34.76 -39.66
N GLY A 521 -3.80 35.63 -39.62
CA GLY A 521 -3.66 36.89 -40.35
C GLY A 521 -4.32 38.01 -39.54
N ASP A 522 -3.55 38.70 -38.69
CA ASP A 522 -3.55 40.16 -38.62
C ASP A 522 -2.49 40.70 -37.65
N GLU A 523 -1.79 41.71 -38.16
CA GLU A 523 -0.73 42.48 -37.53
C GLU A 523 -1.30 43.42 -36.46
N ASN A 524 -0.68 43.45 -35.28
CA ASN A 524 -0.41 44.67 -34.49
C ASN A 524 0.17 44.29 -33.11
N SER A 525 1.44 44.61 -32.89
CA SER A 525 2.06 44.60 -31.57
C SER A 525 2.60 45.99 -31.27
N PRO A 526 2.17 46.62 -30.16
CA PRO A 526 2.99 47.60 -29.47
C PRO A 526 3.53 47.04 -28.15
N THR A 527 4.82 47.25 -27.95
CA THR A 527 5.62 47.08 -26.73
C THR A 527 4.94 47.69 -25.48
N PRO A 528 5.05 47.09 -24.28
CA PRO A 528 4.78 47.80 -23.05
C PRO A 528 6.07 48.21 -22.32
N THR A 529 6.14 49.51 -22.04
CA THR A 529 7.01 50.13 -21.04
C THR A 529 6.37 50.02 -19.65
N ARG A 530 7.28 49.99 -18.66
CA ARG A 530 7.20 49.87 -17.21
C ARG A 530 6.25 50.83 -16.45
N ALA A 531 5.85 50.36 -15.26
CA ALA A 531 5.63 51.07 -13.96
C ALA A 531 4.21 51.54 -13.53
N GLY A 532 3.94 51.36 -12.22
CA GLY A 532 2.90 52.03 -11.42
C GLY A 532 1.77 51.11 -10.96
N GLU A 533 1.76 50.54 -9.75
CA GLU A 533 1.41 51.13 -8.44
C GLU A 533 -0.11 51.08 -8.12
N VAL A 534 -0.43 50.26 -7.11
CA VAL A 534 -1.50 50.30 -6.08
C VAL A 534 -2.90 50.86 -6.45
N ALA A 535 -3.93 50.01 -6.37
CA ALA A 535 -5.14 50.27 -5.57
C ALA A 535 -6.09 49.06 -5.49
N THR A 536 -6.61 48.87 -4.28
CA THR A 536 -7.63 47.95 -3.79
C THR A 536 -9.00 48.24 -4.40
N GLU A 537 -9.75 47.22 -4.85
CA GLU A 537 -11.22 47.28 -4.88
C GLU A 537 -11.86 45.88 -4.94
N ALA A 538 -13.00 45.75 -4.25
CA ALA A 538 -13.74 44.52 -3.98
C ALA A 538 -14.57 44.01 -5.17
N PRO A 539 -14.88 42.70 -5.28
CA PRO A 539 -15.61 42.19 -6.43
C PRO A 539 -17.13 42.38 -6.28
N THR A 540 -17.71 43.09 -7.24
CA THR A 540 -19.15 43.10 -7.49
C THR A 540 -19.54 41.83 -8.26
N ARG A 541 -20.63 41.24 -7.80
CA ARG A 541 -21.29 40.02 -8.28
C ARG A 541 -22.04 40.35 -9.59
N ALA A 542 -21.76 39.64 -10.68
CA ALA A 542 -22.56 39.68 -11.89
C ALA A 542 -22.93 38.25 -12.34
N SER A 543 -24.24 38.01 -12.36
CA SER A 543 -24.92 36.84 -12.89
C SER A 543 -24.78 36.78 -14.41
N VAL A 544 -24.47 35.61 -14.97
CA VAL A 544 -24.61 35.36 -16.40
C VAL A 544 -25.52 34.16 -16.62
N THR A 545 -26.47 34.43 -17.50
CA THR A 545 -27.66 33.70 -17.90
C THR A 545 -27.32 32.43 -18.67
N GLU A 546 -28.11 31.40 -18.35
CA GLU A 546 -28.26 30.12 -19.02
C GLU A 546 -28.72 30.30 -20.48
N THR A 547 -28.08 29.62 -21.43
CA THR A 547 -28.60 29.48 -22.80
C THR A 547 -28.48 28.02 -23.20
N ALA A 548 -29.65 27.40 -23.42
CA ALA A 548 -29.84 26.02 -23.83
C ALA A 548 -29.58 25.81 -25.35
N PRO A 549 -29.40 24.56 -25.81
CA PRO A 549 -28.72 24.24 -27.07
C PRO A 549 -29.70 24.00 -28.23
N PRO A 550 -29.27 24.15 -29.50
CA PRO A 550 -30.01 23.60 -30.61
C PRO A 550 -29.52 22.19 -31.00
N ALA A 551 -30.48 21.27 -30.87
CA ALA A 551 -30.95 20.25 -31.82
C ALA A 551 -29.98 19.44 -32.70
N ARG A 552 -30.24 18.13 -32.64
CA ARG A 552 -29.71 17.02 -33.45
C ARG A 552 -30.18 17.07 -34.90
N THR A 553 -29.41 16.47 -35.80
CA THR A 553 -29.89 15.97 -37.11
C THR A 553 -29.19 14.63 -37.42
N PRO A 554 -29.85 13.66 -38.10
CA PRO A 554 -29.51 12.23 -37.98
C PRO A 554 -28.94 11.56 -39.26
N THR A 555 -28.31 10.39 -39.05
CA THR A 555 -28.12 9.22 -39.98
C THR A 555 -27.24 9.43 -41.23
N PRO A 556 -26.64 8.38 -41.87
CA PRO A 556 -27.16 7.01 -42.04
C PRO A 556 -26.21 5.81 -41.83
N THR A 557 -26.89 4.70 -41.55
CA THR A 557 -26.60 3.28 -41.72
C THR A 557 -25.86 2.91 -43.00
N ASN A 558 -24.92 1.94 -42.91
CA ASN A 558 -24.56 1.04 -44.01
C ASN A 558 -23.95 -0.27 -43.45
N GLU A 559 -24.76 -1.31 -43.44
CA GLU A 559 -24.38 -2.70 -43.78
C GLU A 559 -24.72 -2.87 -45.29
N PRO A 560 -24.10 -3.78 -46.09
CA PRO A 560 -23.96 -5.21 -45.75
C PRO A 560 -22.70 -5.93 -46.32
N THR A 561 -22.50 -7.19 -45.95
CA THR A 561 -22.59 -8.39 -46.84
C THR A 561 -21.62 -9.51 -46.44
N SER A 562 -22.22 -10.70 -46.36
CA SER A 562 -21.68 -12.03 -46.07
C SER A 562 -20.65 -12.60 -47.05
N ALA A 563 -19.81 -13.51 -46.56
CA ALA A 563 -19.28 -14.68 -47.27
C ALA A 563 -18.98 -15.76 -46.20
N VAL A 564 -19.77 -16.83 -46.03
CA VAL A 564 -19.74 -18.11 -46.77
C VAL A 564 -18.33 -18.70 -46.88
N GLY A 565 -18.07 -19.70 -46.05
CA GLY A 565 -16.89 -20.56 -46.12
C GLY A 565 -17.15 -21.86 -45.35
N ALA A 566 -17.80 -22.81 -46.02
CA ALA A 566 -18.00 -24.18 -45.55
C ALA A 566 -16.67 -24.97 -45.65
N GLY A 567 -16.36 -25.74 -44.61
CA GLY A 567 -15.18 -26.61 -44.57
C GLY A 567 -15.42 -27.80 -43.64
N THR A 568 -16.04 -28.83 -44.20
CA THR A 568 -16.27 -30.16 -43.64
C THR A 568 -14.96 -30.92 -43.36
N GLY A 569 -14.86 -31.62 -42.23
CA GLY A 569 -13.82 -32.64 -42.04
C GLY A 569 -13.68 -33.17 -40.61
N SER A 570 -14.37 -34.26 -40.30
CA SER A 570 -14.10 -35.19 -39.20
C SER A 570 -14.75 -36.55 -39.59
N PRO A 571 -14.40 -37.73 -39.05
CA PRO A 571 -13.34 -38.07 -38.09
C PRO A 571 -12.48 -39.29 -38.51
N SER A 572 -11.44 -39.64 -37.74
CA SER A 572 -10.97 -41.02 -37.67
C SER A 572 -10.50 -41.38 -36.25
N PRO A 573 -10.88 -42.55 -35.71
CA PRO A 573 -10.69 -42.93 -34.31
C PRO A 573 -9.41 -43.73 -34.09
N THR A 574 -8.87 -43.71 -32.88
CA THR A 574 -7.78 -44.61 -32.44
C THR A 574 -8.03 -45.00 -30.98
N PRO A 575 -7.77 -46.26 -30.57
CA PRO A 575 -8.63 -46.98 -29.65
C PRO A 575 -8.21 -46.91 -28.17
N SER A 576 -9.21 -47.10 -27.30
CA SER A 576 -9.08 -47.43 -25.88
C SER A 576 -8.42 -48.80 -25.66
N PRO A 577 -7.52 -48.95 -24.68
CA PRO A 577 -7.17 -50.24 -24.12
C PRO A 577 -8.14 -50.66 -22.98
N GLU A 578 -8.47 -51.95 -23.01
CA GLU A 578 -9.22 -52.73 -22.00
C GLU A 578 -8.54 -52.79 -20.62
N PRO A 579 -9.28 -53.11 -19.54
CA PRO A 579 -8.77 -53.20 -18.19
C PRO A 579 -8.26 -54.62 -17.86
N THR A 580 -7.23 -54.70 -17.00
CA THR A 580 -6.72 -55.98 -16.41
C THR A 580 -6.64 -55.81 -14.88
N PRO A 581 -6.64 -56.88 -14.08
CA PRO A 581 -7.70 -57.21 -13.13
C PRO A 581 -7.38 -56.83 -11.68
N THR A 582 -8.44 -56.64 -10.90
CA THR A 582 -8.44 -56.41 -9.46
C THR A 582 -7.87 -57.61 -8.70
N ARG A 583 -6.83 -57.39 -7.89
CA ARG A 583 -6.32 -58.36 -6.91
C ARG A 583 -6.92 -58.06 -5.54
N GLN A 584 -7.74 -58.98 -5.03
CA GLN A 584 -8.23 -59.03 -3.65
C GLN A 584 -7.04 -59.19 -2.67
N LEU A 585 -7.06 -58.44 -1.58
CA LEU A 585 -6.37 -58.77 -0.34
C LEU A 585 -7.38 -58.70 0.80
N ASP A 586 -7.50 -59.84 1.48
CA ASP A 586 -8.31 -60.08 2.67
C ASP A 586 -7.72 -59.42 3.93
N PRO A 587 -8.50 -59.35 5.04
CA PRO A 587 -8.35 -58.35 6.09
C PRO A 587 -7.51 -58.82 7.29
N THR A 588 -7.42 -57.93 8.30
CA THR A 588 -7.19 -58.20 9.76
C THR A 588 -5.79 -57.77 10.26
N PRO A 589 -5.55 -57.35 11.55
CA PRO A 589 -6.46 -57.15 12.69
C PRO A 589 -6.43 -55.77 13.38
N THR A 590 -7.53 -55.51 14.08
CA THR A 590 -7.67 -54.62 15.26
C THR A 590 -6.62 -54.90 16.34
N PRO A 591 -6.00 -53.87 16.96
CA PRO A 591 -5.41 -54.03 18.28
C PRO A 591 -6.27 -53.40 19.37
N THR A 592 -6.57 -54.27 20.33
CA THR A 592 -7.27 -54.09 21.59
C THR A 592 -6.52 -53.14 22.52
N ASN A 593 -7.27 -52.25 23.17
CA ASN A 593 -6.84 -51.44 24.30
C ASN A 593 -6.76 -52.31 25.57
N PRO A 594 -5.82 -52.08 26.52
CA PRO A 594 -6.31 -51.94 27.89
C PRO A 594 -5.54 -50.97 28.81
N ALA A 595 -6.31 -50.56 29.83
CA ALA A 595 -5.94 -50.03 31.16
C ALA A 595 -5.60 -48.53 31.27
N ALA A 596 -5.91 -47.76 32.32
CA ALA A 596 -6.94 -47.70 33.36
C ALA A 596 -6.38 -46.80 34.50
N VAL A 597 -7.15 -45.79 34.94
CA VAL A 597 -7.17 -45.14 36.29
C VAL A 597 -6.07 -44.07 36.58
N PRO A 598 -6.29 -43.00 37.42
CA PRO A 598 -7.47 -42.60 38.21
C PRO A 598 -8.03 -41.17 37.94
N THR A 599 -9.31 -41.02 38.28
CA THR A 599 -10.06 -39.77 38.37
C THR A 599 -9.87 -39.13 39.75
N GLU A 600 -9.32 -37.90 39.81
CA GLU A 600 -9.37 -37.05 41.00
C GLU A 600 -10.61 -36.15 40.97
N THR A 601 -11.43 -36.27 42.00
CA THR A 601 -12.65 -35.50 42.23
C THR A 601 -12.29 -34.19 42.94
N ARG A 602 -12.51 -33.02 42.31
CA ARG A 602 -12.38 -31.70 42.95
C ARG A 602 -13.77 -31.09 43.21
N PRO A 603 -14.04 -30.52 44.40
CA PRO A 603 -15.37 -30.07 44.79
C PRO A 603 -15.81 -28.77 44.12
N ALA A 604 -17.12 -28.68 43.87
CA ALA A 604 -17.81 -27.54 43.28
C ALA A 604 -17.81 -26.30 44.21
N PRO A 605 -17.66 -25.08 43.67
CA PRO A 605 -17.82 -23.85 44.44
C PRO A 605 -19.28 -23.45 44.59
N THR A 606 -19.64 -23.09 45.82
CA THR A 606 -20.91 -22.50 46.27
C THR A 606 -21.19 -21.15 45.58
N PRO A 607 -22.39 -20.91 45.01
CA PRO A 607 -22.73 -19.61 44.46
C PRO A 607 -23.12 -18.60 45.56
N THR A 608 -22.44 -17.45 45.57
CA THR A 608 -22.75 -16.30 46.42
C THR A 608 -23.86 -15.45 45.78
N ALA A 609 -24.90 -15.15 46.56
CA ALA A 609 -26.03 -14.32 46.16
C ALA A 609 -25.62 -12.87 45.89
N THR A 610 -25.98 -12.35 44.72
CA THR A 610 -25.91 -10.90 44.41
C THR A 610 -27.31 -10.35 44.19
N LYS A 611 -27.61 -9.26 44.89
CA LYS A 611 -28.91 -8.60 44.99
C LYS A 611 -29.30 -7.90 43.67
N SER A 612 -30.51 -8.16 43.19
CA SER A 612 -31.18 -7.37 42.16
C SER A 612 -31.59 -5.99 42.68
N PRO A 613 -31.41 -4.90 41.91
CA PRO A 613 -32.14 -3.66 42.12
C PRO A 613 -33.47 -3.64 41.35
N ALA A 614 -34.44 -2.93 41.94
CA ALA A 614 -35.84 -2.82 41.57
C ALA A 614 -36.10 -2.08 40.24
N PRO A 615 -37.25 -2.32 39.58
CA PRO A 615 -37.64 -1.62 38.36
C PRO A 615 -38.25 -0.25 38.66
N THR A 616 -37.87 0.75 37.86
CA THR A 616 -38.48 2.10 37.82
C THR A 616 -39.46 2.18 36.65
N PRO A 617 -40.60 2.88 36.77
CA PRO A 617 -41.77 2.67 35.92
C PRO A 617 -41.73 3.39 34.56
N SER A 618 -42.43 2.79 33.59
CA SER A 618 -42.70 3.30 32.25
C SER A 618 -43.56 4.57 32.26
N PRO A 619 -43.32 5.54 31.35
CA PRO A 619 -44.31 6.54 31.00
C PRO A 619 -45.13 6.12 29.77
N THR A 620 -46.45 6.23 29.95
CA THR A 620 -47.50 6.22 28.94
C THR A 620 -47.32 7.36 27.93
N THR A 621 -47.41 7.10 26.62
CA THR A 621 -47.80 8.14 25.66
C THR A 621 -48.51 7.57 24.43
N VAL A 622 -49.82 7.83 24.42
CA VAL A 622 -50.74 8.25 23.35
C VAL A 622 -50.32 8.06 21.87
N HIS A 623 -51.15 7.30 21.14
CA HIS A 623 -51.22 7.15 19.69
C HIS A 623 -51.47 8.46 18.92
N PRO A 624 -51.03 8.50 17.65
CA PRO A 624 -51.97 8.90 16.60
C PRO A 624 -52.07 7.89 15.45
N THR A 625 -53.30 7.79 14.98
CA THR A 625 -53.86 6.97 13.91
C THR A 625 -53.18 7.24 12.56
N ALA A 626 -52.71 6.18 11.89
CA ALA A 626 -52.34 6.23 10.48
C ALA A 626 -52.86 4.99 9.74
N THR A 627 -53.52 5.27 8.62
CA THR A 627 -54.32 4.41 7.77
C THR A 627 -53.50 3.30 7.09
N ARG A 628 -53.99 2.06 7.15
CA ARG A 628 -53.39 0.86 6.55
C ARG A 628 -53.84 0.69 5.09
N PRO A 629 -52.96 0.45 4.10
CA PRO A 629 -53.34 -0.08 2.80
C PRO A 629 -53.54 -1.61 2.84
N PRO A 630 -54.23 -2.20 1.85
CA PRO A 630 -54.76 -3.56 1.94
C PRO A 630 -53.70 -4.66 1.85
N THR A 631 -53.95 -5.68 2.65
CA THR A 631 -53.24 -6.96 2.77
C THR A 631 -53.14 -7.71 1.44
N ALA A 632 -51.92 -8.03 1.01
CA ALA A 632 -51.68 -9.03 -0.02
C ALA A 632 -51.78 -10.45 0.57
N THR A 633 -52.49 -11.32 -0.14
CA THR A 633 -52.71 -12.74 0.16
C THR A 633 -51.39 -13.52 0.20
N PRO A 634 -51.13 -14.36 1.23
CA PRO A 634 -49.94 -15.20 1.27
C PRO A 634 -50.13 -16.42 0.37
N THR A 635 -49.24 -16.57 -0.62
CA THR A 635 -49.05 -17.82 -1.37
C THR A 635 -48.38 -18.85 -0.47
N ARG A 636 -48.93 -20.08 -0.51
CA ARG A 636 -48.41 -21.29 0.15
C ARG A 636 -46.93 -21.54 -0.21
N PRO A 637 -46.08 -21.95 0.74
CA PRO A 637 -44.77 -22.48 0.42
C PRO A 637 -44.91 -23.87 -0.21
N VAL A 638 -44.20 -24.06 -1.32
CA VAL A 638 -44.01 -25.33 -2.02
C VAL A 638 -42.91 -26.11 -1.31
N ASP A 639 -43.13 -27.41 -1.23
CA ASP A 639 -42.37 -28.51 -0.63
C ASP A 639 -40.84 -28.33 -0.47
N ASP A 640 -40.37 -28.59 0.75
CA ASP A 640 -38.98 -28.83 1.12
C ASP A 640 -38.44 -30.09 0.41
N VAL A 641 -37.65 -29.90 -0.65
CA VAL A 641 -36.76 -30.93 -1.17
C VAL A 641 -35.35 -30.63 -0.67
N PRO A 642 -34.72 -31.50 0.14
CA PRO A 642 -33.36 -31.29 0.59
C PRO A 642 -32.40 -31.31 -0.61
N PRO A 643 -31.37 -30.44 -0.64
CA PRO A 643 -30.41 -30.41 -1.73
C PRO A 643 -29.65 -31.73 -1.82
N PRO A 644 -29.27 -32.16 -3.03
CA PRO A 644 -28.46 -33.36 -3.23
C PRO A 644 -27.11 -33.22 -2.52
N PRO A 645 -26.54 -34.32 -2.01
CA PRO A 645 -25.23 -34.30 -1.37
C PRO A 645 -24.15 -33.84 -2.36
N PRO A 646 -23.11 -33.15 -1.89
CA PRO A 646 -22.01 -32.72 -2.74
C PRO A 646 -21.29 -33.92 -3.37
N PRO A 647 -20.74 -33.77 -4.59
CA PRO A 647 -19.95 -34.80 -5.23
C PRO A 647 -18.70 -35.12 -4.41
N PRO A 648 -18.20 -36.37 -4.44
CA PRO A 648 -16.96 -36.74 -3.76
C PRO A 648 -15.77 -35.95 -4.33
N PRO A 649 -14.75 -35.64 -3.49
CA PRO A 649 -13.56 -34.95 -3.96
C PRO A 649 -12.81 -35.79 -5.01
N PRO A 650 -12.14 -35.14 -5.97
CA PRO A 650 -11.31 -35.84 -6.95
C PRO A 650 -10.17 -36.60 -6.26
N PRO A 651 -9.71 -37.73 -6.82
CA PRO A 651 -8.57 -38.47 -6.28
C PRO A 651 -7.30 -37.61 -6.32
N PRO A 652 -6.37 -37.81 -5.38
CA PRO A 652 -5.08 -37.11 -5.38
C PRO A 652 -4.30 -37.41 -6.67
N PRO A 653 -3.51 -36.45 -7.18
CA PRO A 653 -2.64 -36.70 -8.32
C PRO A 653 -1.61 -37.79 -7.99
N PRO A 654 -1.20 -38.61 -8.97
CA PRO A 654 -0.16 -39.60 -8.77
C PRO A 654 1.16 -38.92 -8.34
N PRO A 655 1.99 -39.59 -7.53
CA PRO A 655 3.29 -39.06 -7.15
C PRO A 655 4.16 -38.82 -8.40
N PRO A 656 5.01 -37.78 -8.39
CA PRO A 656 5.93 -37.55 -9.49
C PRO A 656 6.85 -38.76 -9.68
N PRO A 657 7.23 -39.10 -10.92
CA PRO A 657 8.16 -40.18 -11.18
C PRO A 657 9.48 -39.91 -10.47
N THR A 658 10.03 -40.93 -9.81
CA THR A 658 11.36 -40.90 -9.21
C THR A 658 12.39 -40.53 -10.28
N PRO A 659 13.28 -39.55 -10.03
CA PRO A 659 14.32 -39.21 -10.98
C PRO A 659 15.23 -40.42 -11.19
N THR A 660 15.26 -40.94 -12.42
CA THR A 660 16.22 -41.96 -12.82
C THR A 660 17.60 -41.32 -12.93
N CYS A 661 18.57 -41.84 -12.17
CA CYS A 661 19.96 -41.46 -12.35
C CYS A 661 20.42 -41.88 -13.77
N PRO A 662 21.14 -41.02 -14.49
CA PRO A 662 21.78 -41.41 -15.73
C PRO A 662 22.83 -42.50 -15.44
N PRO A 663 22.98 -43.50 -16.33
CA PRO A 663 23.98 -44.53 -16.17
C PRO A 663 25.38 -43.91 -16.27
N GLY A 664 26.17 -44.03 -15.20
CA GLY A 664 27.59 -43.62 -15.20
C GLY A 664 28.03 -42.73 -14.03
N THR A 665 27.13 -42.27 -13.17
CA THR A 665 27.48 -41.53 -11.95
C THR A 665 27.28 -42.40 -10.71
N THR A 666 28.38 -42.78 -10.07
CA THR A 666 28.39 -43.32 -8.70
C THR A 666 28.01 -42.21 -7.73
N CYS A 667 26.96 -42.45 -6.92
CA CYS A 667 26.62 -41.64 -5.74
C CYS A 667 27.55 -41.95 -4.57
#